data_AF-A0A7Y9G8J1-F1
#
_entry.id   AF-A0A7Y9G8J1-F1
#
_cell.length_a   1.000
_cell.length_b   1.000
_cell.length_c   1.000
_cell.angle_alpha   90.00
_cell.angle_beta   90.00
_cell.angle_gamma   90.00
#
_symmetry.space_group_name_H-M   'P 1'
#
loop_
_entity.id
_entity.type
_entity.pdbx_description
1 polymer ?
#
loop_
_entity_poly.entity_id
_entity_poly.type
_entity_poly.pdbx_seq_one_letter_code
_entity_poly.pdbx_strand_id
1 'polypeptide(L)'
;MRDVPGPDDDETGGALALAAKDPEGARAQILRTAARRPAASLPDYFSAAAGAFARAGFAEQAAFCLGRAGEVEESNARLLDLAPDTARAQRVLVELVPLGAITASALHGHLKRLARHDDAAAAHAWAREAVCAFFDAGAVPYPNVVADLLPVARSAGVDEAGETDFVAERLLRGGLLPRAPLPLWEALDAALRRLAGRPELLDLLIEARPDGELYADPGPRAEHHRRWLLLLGLVGAGRRLPREWFTAAGPLPAVELMRLAADAGDRLFPAPGRWFDPAADPVVGRSAPDPLAFTRRKVQAPHWTGESDDLPRFLAQFDEGAPSARERLDAYVRGLGHYDNVDYPSQLRTLWARGTIRRALSEDVAQWREECAAGDLLGLEVALPRLAPLAEAAAATPAAGALAGLEITDPVDALWHALRAGLPEELRFPAVEDSPVTVVLHDDLLTLGVAGKRVEVHGPAGPVHRADLPHGTGAYPWYDGADDYLSRLNGDRAETFRAAAPGKLEVPADGRWRWPRTTAAVALTFPGATAPTQVVLDRGILRLIDGEGRATLRVRYSPVQRGDAVMPPPGFWPHLSAADAEGSAALRGLARDAAARLVDAALVHRRELDAELGRVLPEITDTRLLEGVAALVLRAAACLLDVLRLRDALRLPQPDGLPERVRGGGLRAGRLGYRRPAIRYLAEVLVEAAETGPAYDTPHPLGRIDLPTGARGVYFAFGTLGGEALLAALPWQAGYHRAKAADLLGAWGGTPWGDGSGRWRRLWFGAQATQDPEGQLWRTPNGAMVILSWQARPHKDSVAVEYSPDGVFRDFTFPGWHHLHPPRPQGWGGADRIARYLRLLDERGPAPYDVAAVRRLAEGTGLPVSSAASAAYGYPFTVGREKDRARLPADVAALYTDPETGEHAGRPRSWQLDDALRQLLMPADPEDLWITGLDVDGAVAWWDAVGRDLGL
;
A
#
# COMPACT_ATOMS: atom_id res chain seq x y z
N MET A 1 26.94 103.62 15.41
CA MET A 1 26.31 104.07 14.14
C MET A 1 26.29 102.84 13.23
N ARG A 2 25.40 101.88 13.54
CA ARG A 2 23.97 101.75 13.14
C ARG A 2 23.88 101.25 11.70
N ASP A 3 23.37 100.08 11.33
CA ASP A 3 22.97 98.84 12.01
C ASP A 3 23.07 97.76 10.91
N VAL A 4 23.67 96.60 11.21
CA VAL A 4 23.54 95.39 10.38
C VAL A 4 22.32 94.65 10.94
N PRO A 5 21.22 94.46 10.19
CA PRO A 5 20.15 93.59 10.64
C PRO A 5 20.67 92.15 10.68
N GLY A 6 20.47 91.49 11.81
CA GLY A 6 20.75 90.08 11.99
C GLY A 6 19.86 89.19 11.10
N PRO A 7 20.11 87.87 11.09
CA PRO A 7 19.25 86.92 10.39
C PRO A 7 17.87 86.89 11.07
N ASP A 8 16.87 87.51 10.44
CA ASP A 8 15.49 87.47 10.91
C ASP A 8 14.92 86.05 10.77
N ASP A 9 14.41 85.55 11.90
CA ASP A 9 13.64 84.33 12.09
C ASP A 9 12.22 84.36 11.44
N ASP A 10 11.92 85.26 10.49
CA ASP A 10 10.52 85.56 10.08
C ASP A 10 10.13 85.13 8.64
N GLU A 11 11.01 84.48 7.87
CA GLU A 11 10.74 84.24 6.45
C GLU A 11 9.78 83.07 6.13
N THR A 12 9.64 82.12 7.06
CA THR A 12 8.62 81.05 6.99
C THR A 12 7.37 81.43 7.81
N GLY A 13 7.47 82.45 8.67
CA GLY A 13 6.42 82.89 9.60
C GLY A 13 5.14 83.32 8.90
N GLY A 14 5.24 84.05 7.78
CA GLY A 14 4.09 84.45 6.98
C GLY A 14 3.34 83.28 6.34
N ALA A 15 4.04 82.23 5.91
CA ALA A 15 3.41 81.03 5.34
C ALA A 15 2.80 80.15 6.44
N LEU A 16 3.41 80.09 7.62
CA LEU A 16 2.87 79.40 8.80
C LEU A 16 1.58 80.04 9.30
N ALA A 17 1.50 81.37 9.34
CA ALA A 17 0.30 82.10 9.74
C ALA A 17 -0.90 81.85 8.80
N LEU A 18 -0.63 81.53 7.52
CA LEU A 18 -1.67 81.21 6.54
C LEU A 18 -2.09 79.74 6.57
N ALA A 19 -1.23 78.81 6.97
CA ALA A 19 -1.45 77.38 6.76
C ALA A 19 -2.76 76.81 7.33
N ALA A 20 -3.25 77.35 8.45
CA ALA A 20 -4.52 76.93 9.03
C ALA A 20 -5.77 77.43 8.26
N LYS A 21 -5.66 78.54 7.52
CA LYS A 21 -6.78 79.20 6.83
C LYS A 21 -6.75 79.01 5.32
N ASP A 22 -5.56 78.93 4.74
CA ASP A 22 -5.31 78.77 3.31
C ASP A 22 -4.06 77.89 3.08
N PRO A 23 -4.22 76.56 3.15
CA PRO A 23 -3.18 75.57 2.86
C PRO A 23 -2.48 75.76 1.51
N GLU A 24 -3.22 76.11 0.46
CA GLU A 24 -2.68 76.30 -0.88
C GLU A 24 -1.92 77.62 -0.98
N GLY A 25 -2.44 78.69 -0.39
CA GLY A 25 -1.76 79.98 -0.28
C GLY A 25 -0.46 79.90 0.50
N ALA A 26 -0.41 79.09 1.57
CA ALA A 26 0.82 78.79 2.30
C ALA A 26 1.87 78.08 1.42
N ARG A 27 1.48 77.04 0.66
CA ARG A 27 2.38 76.37 -0.30
C ARG A 27 2.88 77.33 -1.39
N ALA A 28 1.98 78.17 -1.93
CA ALA A 28 2.32 79.16 -2.95
C ALA A 28 3.28 80.24 -2.41
N GLN A 29 3.13 80.65 -1.15
CA GLN A 29 4.05 81.57 -0.50
C GLN A 29 5.45 80.98 -0.34
N ILE A 30 5.55 79.71 0.09
CA ILE A 30 6.83 78.99 0.16
C ILE A 30 7.51 78.91 -1.20
N LEU A 31 6.77 78.56 -2.26
CA LEU A 31 7.32 78.51 -3.62
C LEU A 31 7.77 79.90 -4.12
N ARG A 32 7.04 80.97 -3.81
CA ARG A 32 7.44 82.35 -4.16
C ARG A 32 8.71 82.79 -3.44
N THR A 33 8.86 82.43 -2.18
CA THR A 33 10.08 82.71 -1.41
C THR A 33 11.26 81.88 -1.94
N ALA A 34 11.03 80.60 -2.26
CA ALA A 34 12.03 79.74 -2.88
C ALA A 34 12.52 80.30 -4.24
N ALA A 35 11.64 80.82 -5.08
CA ALA A 35 12.00 81.35 -6.40
C ALA A 35 13.01 82.53 -6.37
N ARG A 36 13.18 83.18 -5.21
CA ARG A 36 14.12 84.30 -5.01
C ARG A 36 15.48 83.86 -4.47
N ARG A 37 15.68 82.57 -4.24
CA ARG A 37 16.88 82.01 -3.60
C ARG A 37 17.81 81.33 -4.62
N PRO A 38 19.14 81.33 -4.39
CA PRO A 38 20.08 80.57 -5.21
C PRO A 38 19.75 79.08 -5.22
N ALA A 39 19.88 78.42 -6.39
CA ALA A 39 19.54 77.01 -6.59
C ALA A 39 20.20 76.05 -5.58
N ALA A 40 21.45 76.33 -5.19
CA ALA A 40 22.20 75.54 -4.19
C ALA A 40 21.62 75.63 -2.77
N SER A 41 20.91 76.71 -2.42
CA SER A 41 20.34 76.92 -1.08
C SER A 41 18.89 76.43 -0.94
N LEU A 42 18.28 76.01 -2.05
CA LEU A 42 16.87 75.60 -2.09
C LEU A 42 16.59 74.33 -1.28
N PRO A 43 17.42 73.26 -1.34
CA PRO A 43 17.16 72.07 -0.52
C PRO A 43 17.12 72.40 0.98
N ASP A 44 18.04 73.21 1.48
CA ASP A 44 18.10 73.65 2.89
C ASP A 44 16.89 74.48 3.28
N TYR A 45 16.50 75.41 2.40
CA TYR A 45 15.31 76.24 2.62
C TYR A 45 14.04 75.40 2.74
N PHE A 46 13.81 74.46 1.81
CA PHE A 46 12.64 73.59 1.85
C PHE A 46 12.66 72.63 3.04
N SER A 47 13.82 72.10 3.44
CA SER A 47 13.96 71.27 4.65
C SER A 47 13.68 72.06 5.94
N ALA A 48 14.17 73.29 6.05
CA ALA A 48 13.88 74.17 7.19
C ALA A 48 12.39 74.54 7.26
N ALA A 49 11.77 74.83 6.11
CA ALA A 49 10.34 75.08 6.01
C ALA A 49 9.51 73.85 6.42
N ALA A 50 9.92 72.65 6.00
CA ALA A 50 9.29 71.40 6.42
C ALA A 50 9.33 71.23 7.95
N GLY A 51 10.49 71.45 8.57
CA GLY A 51 10.67 71.46 10.02
C GLY A 51 9.72 72.44 10.74
N ALA A 52 9.58 73.64 10.19
CA ALA A 52 8.72 74.68 10.77
C ALA A 52 7.23 74.32 10.67
N PHE A 53 6.76 73.82 9.52
CA PHE A 53 5.37 73.36 9.37
C PHE A 53 5.06 72.15 10.26
N ALA A 54 5.99 71.19 10.36
CA ALA A 54 5.79 70.00 11.17
C ALA A 54 5.66 70.35 12.66
N ARG A 55 6.51 71.23 13.19
CA ARG A 55 6.42 71.71 14.58
C ARG A 55 5.13 72.50 14.86
N ALA A 56 4.56 73.13 13.84
CA ALA A 56 3.28 73.83 13.93
C ALA A 56 2.05 72.91 13.70
N GLY A 57 2.25 71.60 13.51
CA GLY A 57 1.16 70.63 13.31
C GLY A 57 0.61 70.55 11.88
N PHE A 58 1.27 71.19 10.90
CA PHE A 58 0.85 71.22 9.50
C PHE A 58 1.55 70.13 8.67
N ALA A 59 1.23 68.86 8.96
CA ALA A 59 1.91 67.69 8.42
C ALA A 59 1.91 67.62 6.88
N GLU A 60 0.80 67.98 6.22
CA GLU A 60 0.72 67.95 4.75
C GLU A 60 1.61 68.99 4.08
N GLN A 61 1.72 70.18 4.67
CA GLN A 61 2.58 71.27 4.19
C GLN A 61 4.05 70.92 4.44
N ALA A 62 4.35 70.27 5.56
CA ALA A 62 5.67 69.75 5.85
C ALA A 62 6.08 68.66 4.85
N ALA A 63 5.21 67.68 4.58
CA ALA A 63 5.43 66.64 3.57
C ALA A 63 5.63 67.23 2.16
N PHE A 64 4.83 68.24 1.80
CA PHE A 64 5.00 68.97 0.54
C PHE A 64 6.39 69.63 0.44
N CYS A 65 6.81 70.37 1.46
CA CYS A 65 8.11 71.03 1.47
C CYS A 65 9.25 70.01 1.38
N LEU A 66 9.13 68.87 2.09
CA LEU A 66 10.14 67.81 2.03
C LEU A 66 10.21 67.14 0.65
N GLY A 67 9.07 66.90 0.01
CA GLY A 67 9.02 66.40 -1.37
C GLY A 67 9.73 67.35 -2.33
N ARG A 68 9.48 68.66 -2.21
CA ARG A 68 10.17 69.69 -3.03
C ARG A 68 11.66 69.77 -2.74
N ALA A 69 12.09 69.59 -1.50
CA ALA A 69 13.52 69.51 -1.17
C ALA A 69 14.20 68.38 -1.94
N GLY A 70 13.60 67.18 -1.97
CA GLY A 70 14.12 66.02 -2.70
C GLY A 70 14.11 66.19 -4.23
N GLU A 71 13.04 66.74 -4.81
CA GLU A 71 12.96 67.01 -6.25
C GLU A 71 14.01 68.03 -6.72
N VAL A 72 14.25 69.06 -5.91
CA VAL A 72 15.27 70.07 -6.20
C VAL A 72 16.67 69.48 -6.06
N GLU A 73 16.91 68.63 -5.07
CA GLU A 73 18.19 67.96 -4.89
C GLU A 73 18.52 66.99 -6.03
N GLU A 74 17.54 66.20 -6.51
CA GLU A 74 17.70 65.40 -7.73
C GLU A 74 17.92 66.26 -8.98
N SER A 75 17.21 67.38 -9.10
CA SER A 75 17.37 68.30 -10.22
C SER A 75 18.73 68.98 -10.21
N ASN A 76 19.25 69.37 -9.04
CA ASN A 76 20.57 69.95 -8.86
C ASN A 76 21.67 68.94 -9.19
N ALA A 77 21.53 67.69 -8.76
CA ALA A 77 22.46 66.63 -9.13
C ALA A 77 22.49 66.37 -10.64
N ARG A 78 21.31 66.32 -11.28
CA ARG A 78 21.21 66.04 -12.72
C ARG A 78 21.64 67.23 -13.61
N LEU A 79 21.26 68.44 -13.24
CA LEU A 79 21.41 69.63 -14.11
C LEU A 79 22.63 70.47 -13.77
N LEU A 80 23.10 70.44 -12.52
CA LEU A 80 24.16 71.30 -11.99
C LEU A 80 25.37 70.50 -11.47
N ASP A 81 25.35 69.16 -11.59
CA ASP A 81 26.39 68.24 -11.09
C ASP A 81 26.71 68.43 -9.59
N LEU A 82 25.71 68.85 -8.82
CA LEU A 82 25.82 69.02 -7.37
C LEU A 82 25.47 67.72 -6.66
N ALA A 83 26.43 67.10 -5.96
CA ALA A 83 26.20 65.86 -5.23
C ALA A 83 25.05 66.01 -4.20
N PRO A 84 24.08 65.07 -4.15
CA PRO A 84 23.02 65.07 -3.14
C PRO A 84 23.59 64.99 -1.71
N ASP A 85 23.10 65.83 -0.79
CA ASP A 85 23.48 65.75 0.61
C ASP A 85 22.58 64.73 1.33
N THR A 86 22.91 63.45 1.12
CA THR A 86 22.16 62.32 1.67
C THR A 86 22.17 62.31 3.20
N ALA A 87 23.24 62.80 3.84
CA ALA A 87 23.35 62.88 5.30
C ALA A 87 22.38 63.94 5.88
N ARG A 88 22.24 65.09 5.21
CA ARG A 88 21.23 66.09 5.57
C ARG A 88 19.82 65.56 5.35
N ALA A 89 19.55 64.94 4.21
CA ALA A 89 18.25 64.34 3.93
C ALA A 89 17.86 63.29 4.97
N GLN A 90 18.81 62.46 5.42
CA GLN A 90 18.64 61.50 6.52
C GLN A 90 18.27 62.20 7.84
N ARG A 91 19.05 63.20 8.28
CA ARG A 91 18.79 63.92 9.54
C ARG A 91 17.41 64.57 9.55
N VAL A 92 17.06 65.26 8.46
CA VAL A 92 15.76 65.94 8.32
C VAL A 92 14.63 64.93 8.32
N LEU A 93 14.78 63.80 7.63
CA LEU A 93 13.77 62.75 7.63
C LEU A 93 13.53 62.24 9.06
N VAL A 94 14.58 61.81 9.77
CA VAL A 94 14.48 61.26 11.14
C VAL A 94 13.88 62.28 12.12
N GLU A 95 14.27 63.55 12.05
CA GLU A 95 13.71 64.63 12.89
C GLU A 95 12.20 64.81 12.69
N LEU A 96 11.73 64.62 11.46
CA LEU A 96 10.34 64.89 11.07
C LEU A 96 9.40 63.69 11.28
N VAL A 97 9.92 62.48 11.46
CA VAL A 97 9.07 61.28 11.66
C VAL A 97 8.19 61.40 12.92
N PRO A 98 8.70 61.76 14.12
CA PRO A 98 7.86 61.90 15.31
C PRO A 98 6.77 62.97 15.19
N LEU A 99 6.92 63.91 14.23
CA LEU A 99 5.97 64.98 13.96
C LEU A 99 4.90 64.57 12.93
N GLY A 100 4.91 63.33 12.43
CA GLY A 100 3.94 62.82 11.45
C GLY A 100 4.05 63.44 10.06
N ALA A 101 5.17 64.12 9.77
CA ALA A 101 5.37 64.89 8.54
C ALA A 101 5.97 64.08 7.36
N ILE A 102 6.32 62.80 7.59
CA ILE A 102 6.91 61.92 6.56
C ILE A 102 5.84 60.99 6.00
N THR A 103 5.68 61.01 4.67
CA THR A 103 4.81 60.08 3.94
C THR A 103 5.51 58.76 3.61
N ALA A 104 4.75 57.70 3.36
CA ALA A 104 5.27 56.42 2.89
C ALA A 104 6.12 56.57 1.61
N SER A 105 5.68 57.42 0.67
CA SER A 105 6.40 57.69 -0.58
C SER A 105 7.73 58.41 -0.35
N ALA A 106 7.81 59.31 0.63
CA ALA A 106 9.06 59.99 1.00
C ALA A 106 10.09 58.99 1.58
N LEU A 107 9.66 58.10 2.47
CA LEU A 107 10.53 57.05 3.00
C LEU A 107 10.96 56.04 1.91
N HIS A 108 10.02 55.58 1.06
CA HIS A 108 10.34 54.69 -0.08
C HIS A 108 11.40 55.31 -1.00
N GLY A 109 11.20 56.57 -1.41
CA GLY A 109 12.16 57.29 -2.23
C GLY A 109 13.53 57.43 -1.56
N HIS A 110 13.55 57.65 -0.24
CA HIS A 110 14.78 57.72 0.55
C HIS A 110 15.53 56.39 0.61
N LEU A 111 14.87 55.27 0.93
CA LEU A 111 15.49 53.94 0.94
C LEU A 111 16.05 53.55 -0.43
N LYS A 112 15.34 53.89 -1.51
CA LYS A 112 15.81 53.67 -2.89
C LYS A 112 17.08 54.46 -3.22
N ARG A 113 17.24 55.68 -2.69
CA ARG A 113 18.47 56.46 -2.81
C ARG A 113 19.61 55.84 -1.99
N LEU A 114 19.34 55.45 -0.74
CA LEU A 114 20.32 54.79 0.13
C LEU A 114 20.86 53.48 -0.47
N ALA A 115 20.03 52.72 -1.18
CA ALA A 115 20.46 51.50 -1.87
C ALA A 115 21.55 51.72 -2.94
N ARG A 116 21.71 52.97 -3.43
CA ARG A 116 22.67 53.38 -4.46
C ARG A 116 23.82 54.24 -3.91
N HIS A 117 23.91 54.39 -2.59
CA HIS A 117 24.91 55.23 -1.95
C HIS A 117 26.30 54.56 -1.98
N ASP A 118 27.35 55.35 -2.19
CA ASP A 118 28.72 54.83 -2.36
C ASP A 118 29.27 54.17 -1.08
N ASP A 119 28.90 54.70 0.09
CA ASP A 119 29.15 54.06 1.39
C ASP A 119 27.94 53.22 1.81
N ALA A 120 27.97 51.93 1.47
CA ALA A 120 26.87 51.01 1.73
C ALA A 120 26.65 50.75 3.23
N ALA A 121 27.72 50.76 4.04
CA ALA A 121 27.61 50.52 5.49
C ALA A 121 26.94 51.69 6.20
N ALA A 122 27.34 52.94 5.89
CA ALA A 122 26.68 54.13 6.40
C ALA A 122 25.22 54.21 5.94
N ALA A 123 24.95 53.90 4.67
CA ALA A 123 23.61 53.92 4.11
C ALA A 123 22.66 52.91 4.76
N HIS A 124 23.15 51.71 5.09
CA HIS A 124 22.36 50.72 5.84
C HIS A 124 22.08 51.15 7.27
N ALA A 125 23.05 51.74 7.97
CA ALA A 125 22.84 52.30 9.30
C ALA A 125 21.78 53.42 9.29
N TRP A 126 21.84 54.31 8.29
CA TRP A 126 20.83 55.35 8.07
C TRP A 126 19.45 54.79 7.72
N ALA A 127 19.39 53.75 6.88
CA ALA A 127 18.12 53.11 6.56
C ALA A 127 17.46 52.50 7.81
N ARG A 128 18.23 51.82 8.66
CA ARG A 128 17.74 51.29 9.94
C ARG A 128 17.29 52.41 10.88
N GLU A 129 18.07 53.47 11.00
CA GLU A 129 17.71 54.65 11.82
C GLU A 129 16.38 55.27 11.34
N ALA A 130 16.21 55.46 10.04
CA ALA A 130 14.99 56.01 9.46
C ALA A 130 13.77 55.14 9.73
N VAL A 131 13.89 53.81 9.55
CA VAL A 131 12.81 52.86 9.84
C VAL A 131 12.52 52.80 11.35
N CYS A 132 13.56 52.79 12.20
CA CYS A 132 13.41 52.82 13.65
C CYS A 132 12.72 54.10 14.14
N ALA A 133 12.97 55.25 13.52
CA ALA A 133 12.29 56.50 13.89
C ALA A 133 10.76 56.37 13.77
N PHE A 134 10.26 55.64 12.77
CA PHE A 134 8.83 55.35 12.63
C PHE A 134 8.35 54.41 13.72
N PHE A 135 9.12 53.37 14.02
CA PHE A 135 8.78 52.44 15.09
C PHE A 135 8.75 53.13 16.46
N ASP A 136 9.73 54.00 16.74
CA ASP A 136 9.80 54.77 17.98
C ASP A 136 8.67 55.81 18.06
N ALA A 137 8.18 56.30 16.92
CA ALA A 137 6.96 57.13 16.81
C ALA A 137 5.65 56.33 16.88
N GLY A 138 5.71 55.00 17.06
CA GLY A 138 4.53 54.14 17.20
C GLY A 138 3.84 53.77 15.88
N ALA A 139 4.52 53.92 14.74
CA ALA A 139 3.95 53.75 13.41
C ALA A 139 4.67 52.66 12.58
N VAL A 140 3.90 51.94 11.77
CA VAL A 140 4.44 51.08 10.70
C VAL A 140 4.39 51.88 9.40
N PRO A 141 5.53 52.16 8.73
CA PRO A 141 5.57 53.17 7.66
C PRO A 141 4.66 52.85 6.46
N TYR A 142 4.72 51.61 5.96
CA TYR A 142 3.88 51.10 4.86
C TYR A 142 4.10 49.57 4.69
N PRO A 143 3.22 48.85 3.96
CA PRO A 143 3.25 47.38 3.90
C PRO A 143 4.54 46.75 3.35
N ASN A 144 5.20 47.43 2.40
CA ASN A 144 6.36 46.89 1.67
C ASN A 144 7.72 47.34 2.21
N VAL A 145 7.78 47.95 3.40
CA VAL A 145 9.02 48.55 3.94
C VAL A 145 10.18 47.57 4.03
N VAL A 146 9.92 46.29 4.29
CA VAL A 146 10.95 45.24 4.33
C VAL A 146 11.54 45.01 2.94
N ALA A 147 10.70 44.93 1.90
CA ALA A 147 11.16 44.74 0.52
C ALA A 147 12.05 45.90 0.05
N ASP A 148 11.80 47.12 0.53
CA ASP A 148 12.60 48.30 0.21
C ASP A 148 13.88 48.41 1.07
N LEU A 149 13.90 47.82 2.27
CA LEU A 149 15.06 47.79 3.16
C LEU A 149 16.10 46.73 2.72
N LEU A 150 15.65 45.59 2.19
CA LEU A 150 16.52 44.48 1.79
C LEU A 150 17.59 44.84 0.75
N PRO A 151 17.32 45.63 -0.31
CA PRO A 151 18.36 46.10 -1.22
C PRO A 151 19.47 46.89 -0.52
N VAL A 152 19.12 47.75 0.45
CA VAL A 152 20.12 48.53 1.21
C VAL A 152 20.99 47.62 2.07
N ALA A 153 20.36 46.67 2.79
CA ALA A 153 21.07 45.68 3.60
C ALA A 153 22.01 44.81 2.76
N ARG A 154 21.55 44.35 1.58
CA ARG A 154 22.34 43.54 0.66
C ARG A 154 23.57 44.27 0.16
N SER A 155 23.45 45.56 -0.20
CA SER A 155 24.59 46.39 -0.60
C SER A 155 25.63 46.51 0.52
N ALA A 156 25.21 46.48 1.79
CA ALA A 156 26.09 46.53 2.95
C ALA A 156 26.66 45.16 3.37
N GLY A 157 26.37 44.09 2.63
CA GLY A 157 26.80 42.73 2.98
C GLY A 157 26.04 42.11 4.15
N VAL A 158 24.91 42.69 4.55
CA VAL A 158 24.03 42.13 5.58
C VAL A 158 23.09 41.11 4.95
N ASP A 159 23.06 39.93 5.55
CA ASP A 159 22.14 38.85 5.16
C ASP A 159 20.68 39.26 5.37
N GLU A 160 19.83 38.87 4.43
CA GLU A 160 18.38 39.06 4.44
C GLU A 160 17.72 38.46 5.69
N ALA A 161 18.17 37.30 6.18
CA ALA A 161 17.64 36.73 7.41
C ALA A 161 17.99 37.61 8.63
N GLY A 162 19.21 38.13 8.71
CA GLY A 162 19.62 39.09 9.73
C GLY A 162 18.82 40.41 9.71
N GLU A 163 18.50 40.92 8.52
CA GLU A 163 17.72 42.16 8.39
C GLU A 163 16.24 41.96 8.75
N THR A 164 15.63 40.87 8.26
CA THR A 164 14.24 40.54 8.59
C THR A 164 14.07 40.21 10.08
N ASP A 165 15.06 39.57 10.71
CA ASP A 165 15.09 39.32 12.16
C ASP A 165 15.14 40.64 12.95
N PHE A 166 15.95 41.60 12.52
CA PHE A 166 16.02 42.93 13.13
C PHE A 166 14.66 43.65 13.09
N VAL A 167 14.01 43.69 11.93
CA VAL A 167 12.71 44.35 11.78
C VAL A 167 11.62 43.66 12.60
N ALA A 168 11.54 42.33 12.52
CA ALA A 168 10.54 41.56 13.26
C ALA A 168 10.73 41.70 14.78
N GLU A 169 11.96 41.65 15.29
CA GLU A 169 12.24 41.85 16.72
C GLU A 169 11.85 43.26 17.17
N ARG A 170 12.17 44.30 16.38
CA ARG A 170 11.77 45.68 16.71
C ARG A 170 10.25 45.85 16.75
N LEU A 171 9.53 45.29 15.78
CA LEU A 171 8.06 45.36 15.75
C LEU A 171 7.42 44.62 16.94
N LEU A 172 7.98 43.47 17.33
CA LEU A 172 7.52 42.72 18.52
C LEU A 172 7.77 43.51 19.81
N ARG A 173 9.00 43.97 20.03
CA ARG A 173 9.37 44.71 21.26
C ARG A 173 8.67 46.07 21.37
N GLY A 174 8.40 46.71 20.23
CA GLY A 174 7.65 47.97 20.18
C GLY A 174 6.13 47.81 20.27
N GLY A 175 5.59 46.58 20.28
CA GLY A 175 4.14 46.36 20.29
C GLY A 175 3.43 46.83 19.00
N LEU A 176 4.16 46.93 17.89
CA LEU A 176 3.65 47.46 16.62
C LEU A 176 3.16 46.38 15.66
N LEU A 177 3.59 45.14 15.88
CA LEU A 177 3.20 44.02 15.03
C LEU A 177 1.66 43.83 14.91
N PRO A 178 0.84 44.00 15.97
CA PRO A 178 -0.63 43.98 15.86
C PRO A 178 -1.21 44.91 14.80
N ARG A 179 -0.59 46.09 14.61
CA ARG A 179 -1.01 47.13 13.67
C ARG A 179 -0.31 47.04 12.31
N ALA A 180 0.62 46.10 12.15
CA ALA A 180 1.29 45.87 10.89
C ALA A 180 0.32 45.24 9.86
N PRO A 181 0.27 45.74 8.62
CA PRO A 181 -0.60 45.20 7.58
C PRO A 181 -0.16 43.78 7.18
N LEU A 182 -1.09 42.97 6.68
CA LEU A 182 -0.87 41.58 6.30
C LEU A 182 0.39 41.36 5.45
N PRO A 183 0.69 42.12 4.37
CA PRO A 183 1.91 41.92 3.58
C PRO A 183 3.21 41.98 4.39
N LEU A 184 3.24 42.78 5.46
CA LEU A 184 4.40 42.87 6.34
C LEU A 184 4.53 41.61 7.21
N TRP A 185 3.42 41.05 7.69
CA TRP A 185 3.42 39.73 8.34
C TRP A 185 3.90 38.64 7.39
N GLU A 186 3.53 38.69 6.11
CA GLU A 186 3.99 37.72 5.11
C GLU A 186 5.50 37.81 4.87
N ALA A 187 6.02 39.03 4.74
CA ALA A 187 7.45 39.29 4.56
C ALA A 187 8.29 38.86 5.77
N LEU A 188 7.71 38.91 6.97
CA LEU A 188 8.41 38.58 8.23
C LEU A 188 8.14 37.15 8.73
N ASP A 189 7.37 36.33 8.03
CA ASP A 189 6.95 35.01 8.50
C ASP A 189 8.14 34.12 8.92
N ALA A 190 9.17 34.05 8.07
CA ALA A 190 10.38 33.27 8.36
C ALA A 190 11.17 33.82 9.56
N ALA A 191 11.26 35.15 9.68
CA ALA A 191 11.93 35.81 10.79
C ALA A 191 11.18 35.56 12.11
N LEU A 192 9.86 35.78 12.14
CA LEU A 192 9.03 35.52 13.31
C LEU A 192 9.15 34.07 13.79
N ARG A 193 9.25 33.09 12.87
CA ARG A 193 9.51 31.69 13.23
C ARG A 193 10.86 31.46 13.89
N ARG A 194 11.93 32.07 13.37
CA ARG A 194 13.27 31.98 13.96
C ARG A 194 13.31 32.64 15.34
N LEU A 195 12.78 33.86 15.44
CA LEU A 195 12.79 34.66 16.66
C LEU A 195 11.99 34.01 17.79
N ALA A 196 10.89 33.31 17.47
CA ALA A 196 10.08 32.57 18.44
C ALA A 196 10.82 31.40 19.12
N GLY A 197 12.05 31.07 18.70
CA GLY A 197 12.95 30.21 19.48
C GLY A 197 13.37 30.83 20.82
N ARG A 198 13.30 32.16 20.94
CA ARG A 198 13.54 32.90 22.18
C ARG A 198 12.24 33.05 22.99
N PRO A 199 12.17 32.53 24.24
CA PRO A 199 10.98 32.58 25.09
C PRO A 199 10.26 33.93 25.16
N GLU A 200 11.01 35.00 25.37
CA GLU A 200 10.51 36.35 25.55
C GLU A 200 9.88 36.91 24.27
N LEU A 201 10.42 36.57 23.09
CA LEU A 201 9.86 37.01 21.81
C LEU A 201 8.66 36.17 21.40
N LEU A 202 8.61 34.90 21.81
CA LEU A 202 7.41 34.08 21.66
C LEU A 202 6.25 34.64 22.48
N ASP A 203 6.49 35.03 23.73
CA ASP A 203 5.46 35.62 24.58
C ASP A 203 4.93 36.94 23.97
N LEU A 204 5.82 37.79 23.41
CA LEU A 204 5.40 38.98 22.64
C LEU A 204 4.60 38.63 21.38
N LEU A 205 4.96 37.57 20.66
CA LEU A 205 4.23 37.12 19.47
C LEU A 205 2.83 36.59 19.82
N ILE A 206 2.68 35.95 20.98
CA ILE A 206 1.39 35.52 21.52
C ILE A 206 0.52 36.74 21.86
N GLU A 207 1.08 37.78 22.46
CA GLU A 207 0.36 39.03 22.74
C GLU A 207 0.06 39.85 21.48
N ALA A 208 0.82 39.62 20.39
CA ALA A 208 0.71 40.37 19.14
C ALA A 208 -0.51 40.01 18.27
N ARG A 209 -1.69 39.85 18.87
CA ARG A 209 -2.94 39.58 18.16
C ARG A 209 -3.22 40.70 17.13
N PRO A 210 -3.44 40.39 15.85
CA PRO A 210 -3.77 41.39 14.84
C PRO A 210 -4.95 42.28 15.24
N ASP A 211 -4.80 43.58 15.01
CA ASP A 211 -5.84 44.58 15.29
C ASP A 211 -7.04 44.37 14.35
N GLY A 212 -8.22 44.14 14.94
CA GLY A 212 -9.46 43.90 14.20
C GLY A 212 -9.95 45.12 13.44
N GLU A 213 -9.52 46.33 13.80
CA GLU A 213 -9.93 47.59 13.17
C GLU A 213 -9.07 47.95 11.95
N LEU A 214 -7.94 47.26 11.73
CA LEU A 214 -6.98 47.58 10.66
C LEU A 214 -7.57 47.43 9.25
N TYR A 215 -8.46 46.44 9.07
CA TYR A 215 -9.16 46.19 7.81
C TYR A 215 -10.66 46.38 8.00
N ALA A 216 -11.29 47.21 7.16
CA ALA A 216 -12.75 47.35 7.14
C ALA A 216 -13.44 46.08 6.58
N ASP A 217 -12.85 45.49 5.54
CA ASP A 217 -13.33 44.27 4.91
C ASP A 217 -13.12 43.04 5.82
N PRO A 218 -14.18 42.26 6.12
CA PRO A 218 -14.09 41.01 6.87
C PRO A 218 -13.11 39.97 6.29
N GLY A 219 -12.92 39.92 4.97
CA GLY A 219 -12.08 38.91 4.31
C GLY A 219 -10.60 38.99 4.73
N PRO A 220 -9.91 40.11 4.42
CA PRO A 220 -8.53 40.35 4.85
C PRO A 220 -8.34 40.29 6.37
N ARG A 221 -9.33 40.77 7.15
CA ARG A 221 -9.31 40.69 8.62
C ARG A 221 -9.25 39.23 9.10
N ALA A 222 -10.08 38.36 8.53
CA ALA A 222 -10.11 36.94 8.88
C ALA A 222 -8.82 36.22 8.46
N GLU A 223 -8.30 36.51 7.27
CA GLU A 223 -7.04 35.93 6.78
C GLU A 223 -5.83 36.37 7.64
N HIS A 224 -5.79 37.64 8.03
CA HIS A 224 -4.73 38.16 8.90
C HIS A 224 -4.74 37.50 10.28
N HIS A 225 -5.92 37.35 10.89
CA HIS A 225 -6.07 36.62 12.14
C HIS A 225 -5.68 35.14 12.01
N ARG A 226 -6.11 34.49 10.92
CA ARG A 226 -5.78 33.09 10.63
C ARG A 226 -4.27 32.89 10.48
N ARG A 227 -3.57 33.79 9.79
CA ARG A 227 -2.12 33.73 9.61
C ARG A 227 -1.37 33.81 10.93
N TRP A 228 -1.80 34.70 11.83
CA TRP A 228 -1.25 34.77 13.18
C TRP A 228 -1.44 33.45 13.94
N LEU A 229 -2.64 32.85 13.93
CA LEU A 229 -2.88 31.55 14.57
C LEU A 229 -2.03 30.42 13.97
N LEU A 230 -1.90 30.37 12.65
CA LEU A 230 -1.07 29.40 11.95
C LEU A 230 0.40 29.55 12.37
N LEU A 231 0.91 30.78 12.40
CA LEU A 231 2.26 31.10 12.85
C LEU A 231 2.48 30.65 14.31
N LEU A 232 1.55 30.98 15.21
CA LEU A 232 1.60 30.52 16.60
C LEU A 232 1.67 28.99 16.69
N GLY A 233 0.85 28.29 15.91
CA GLY A 233 0.94 26.83 15.80
C GLY A 233 2.33 26.40 15.33
N LEU A 234 2.86 26.99 14.25
CA LEU A 234 4.15 26.66 13.62
C LEU A 234 5.35 26.80 14.55
N VAL A 235 5.33 27.79 15.43
CA VAL A 235 6.41 28.02 16.41
C VAL A 235 6.20 27.28 17.73
N GLY A 236 5.13 26.50 17.82
CA GLY A 236 4.75 25.70 18.97
C GLY A 236 4.27 26.51 20.17
N ALA A 237 3.66 27.68 19.92
CA ALA A 237 3.19 28.60 20.96
C ALA A 237 2.19 27.95 21.92
N GLY A 238 1.48 26.91 21.48
CA GLY A 238 0.53 26.17 22.29
C GLY A 238 1.10 25.71 23.63
N ARG A 239 2.40 25.37 23.72
CA ARG A 239 3.11 25.00 24.97
C ARG A 239 3.12 26.09 26.06
N ARG A 240 2.85 27.34 25.69
CA ARG A 240 2.77 28.51 26.59
C ARG A 240 1.34 28.92 26.90
N LEU A 241 0.38 28.64 26.02
CA LEU A 241 -1.00 29.09 26.14
C LEU A 241 -1.76 28.31 27.24
N PRO A 242 -2.40 28.98 28.21
CA PRO A 242 -3.20 28.33 29.24
C PRO A 242 -4.61 27.98 28.73
N ARG A 243 -5.39 27.17 29.45
CA ARG A 243 -6.75 26.74 29.02
C ARG A 243 -7.71 27.93 28.86
N GLU A 244 -7.55 28.92 29.73
CA GLU A 244 -8.30 30.17 29.73
C GLU A 244 -8.12 30.93 28.40
N TRP A 245 -6.95 30.83 27.76
CA TRP A 245 -6.72 31.43 26.46
C TRP A 245 -7.57 30.76 25.38
N PHE A 246 -7.62 29.42 25.35
CA PHE A 246 -8.40 28.68 24.35
C PHE A 246 -9.91 28.91 24.50
N THR A 247 -10.38 29.01 25.74
CA THR A 247 -11.79 29.32 26.02
C THR A 247 -12.14 30.77 25.69
N ALA A 248 -11.26 31.73 26.00
CA ALA A 248 -11.45 33.14 25.66
C ALA A 248 -11.34 33.43 24.15
N ALA A 249 -10.54 32.64 23.42
CA ALA A 249 -10.42 32.75 21.97
C ALA A 249 -11.71 32.36 21.23
N GLY A 250 -12.53 31.50 21.82
CA GLY A 250 -13.76 30.97 21.23
C GLY A 250 -13.49 30.04 20.02
N PRO A 251 -14.47 29.90 19.10
CA PRO A 251 -14.34 29.06 17.91
C PRO A 251 -13.20 29.50 16.98
N LEU A 252 -12.22 28.61 16.80
CA LEU A 252 -11.06 28.80 15.94
C LEU A 252 -11.10 27.86 14.72
N PRO A 253 -10.49 28.26 13.59
CA PRO A 253 -10.27 27.36 12.46
C PRO A 253 -9.65 26.01 12.88
N ALA A 254 -10.21 24.90 12.38
CA ALA A 254 -9.92 23.56 12.87
C ALA A 254 -8.43 23.18 12.82
N VAL A 255 -7.76 23.46 11.70
CA VAL A 255 -6.35 23.10 11.48
C VAL A 255 -5.44 23.85 12.47
N GLU A 256 -5.68 25.14 12.62
CA GLU A 256 -4.93 26.04 13.48
C GLU A 256 -5.14 25.69 14.97
N LEU A 257 -6.39 25.46 15.40
CA LEU A 257 -6.68 25.04 16.77
C LEU A 257 -6.02 23.71 17.09
N MET A 258 -6.20 22.70 16.24
CA MET A 258 -5.61 21.39 16.44
C MET A 258 -4.09 21.46 16.54
N ARG A 259 -3.43 22.31 15.76
CA ARG A 259 -1.98 22.47 15.82
C ARG A 259 -1.54 23.11 17.15
N LEU A 260 -2.21 24.17 17.59
CA LEU A 260 -1.95 24.82 18.88
C LEU A 260 -2.22 23.89 20.06
N ALA A 261 -3.32 23.14 20.01
CA ALA A 261 -3.73 22.28 21.10
C ALA A 261 -2.82 21.05 21.26
N ALA A 262 -2.25 20.54 20.16
CA ALA A 262 -1.23 19.49 20.17
C ALA A 262 -0.01 19.88 21.02
N ASP A 263 0.49 21.11 20.86
CA ASP A 263 1.64 21.61 21.63
C ASP A 263 1.29 21.89 23.10
N ALA A 264 0.02 22.23 23.37
CA ALA A 264 -0.44 22.47 24.74
C ALA A 264 -0.51 21.19 25.57
N GLY A 265 -0.81 20.07 24.91
CA GLY A 265 -0.73 18.72 25.44
C GLY A 265 -1.58 18.48 26.69
N ASP A 266 -0.98 17.93 27.75
CA ASP A 266 -1.69 17.52 28.97
C ASP A 266 -2.41 18.69 29.69
N ARG A 267 -2.01 19.94 29.41
CA ARG A 267 -2.68 21.13 29.97
C ARG A 267 -4.10 21.31 29.40
N LEU A 268 -4.36 20.86 28.17
CA LEU A 268 -5.71 20.90 27.59
C LEU A 268 -6.40 19.54 27.63
N PHE A 269 -5.64 18.49 27.31
CA PHE A 269 -6.13 17.14 27.16
C PHE A 269 -5.31 16.23 28.09
N PRO A 270 -5.70 16.10 29.37
CA PRO A 270 -4.99 15.26 30.30
C PRO A 270 -4.91 13.82 29.76
N ALA A 271 -3.78 13.16 30.03
CA ALA A 271 -3.59 11.77 29.63
C ALA A 271 -4.80 10.93 30.06
N PRO A 272 -5.35 10.11 29.15
CA PRO A 272 -6.49 9.28 29.49
C PRO A 272 -6.07 8.30 30.60
N GLY A 273 -6.98 7.98 31.51
CA GLY A 273 -6.68 7.07 32.61
C GLY A 273 -6.33 5.67 32.13
N ARG A 274 -5.90 4.79 33.04
CA ARG A 274 -5.50 3.38 32.78
C ARG A 274 -6.52 2.49 32.05
N TRP A 275 -7.74 2.99 31.84
CA TRP A 275 -8.86 2.30 31.20
C TRP A 275 -8.96 2.59 29.70
N PHE A 276 -8.18 3.54 29.16
CA PHE A 276 -8.07 3.80 27.73
C PHE A 276 -6.82 3.11 27.18
N ASP A 277 -7.02 2.08 26.37
CA ASP A 277 -5.97 1.46 25.57
C ASP A 277 -6.21 1.81 24.09
N PRO A 278 -5.39 2.69 23.48
CA PRO A 278 -5.49 3.03 22.06
C PRO A 278 -5.47 1.83 21.12
N ALA A 279 -4.85 0.72 21.53
CA ALA A 279 -4.81 -0.50 20.73
C ALA A 279 -6.15 -1.23 20.77
N ALA A 280 -6.82 -1.29 21.93
CA ALA A 280 -8.10 -1.97 22.09
C ALA A 280 -9.33 -1.07 21.77
N ASP A 281 -9.14 0.25 21.70
CA ASP A 281 -10.23 1.21 21.48
C ASP A 281 -10.85 1.06 20.07
N PRO A 282 -12.18 0.87 19.94
CA PRO A 282 -12.86 0.72 18.65
C PRO A 282 -12.78 1.91 17.67
N VAL A 283 -12.60 3.14 18.18
CA VAL A 283 -12.59 4.38 17.39
C VAL A 283 -11.26 4.56 16.68
N VAL A 284 -10.18 4.16 17.35
CA VAL A 284 -8.83 4.27 16.79
C VAL A 284 -8.43 2.96 16.14
N GLY A 285 -8.77 1.85 16.80
CA GLY A 285 -8.49 0.49 16.38
C GLY A 285 -7.11 0.39 15.77
N ARG A 286 -6.05 0.72 16.52
CA ARG A 286 -4.72 0.33 16.06
C ARG A 286 -4.73 -1.19 16.13
N SER A 287 -4.84 -1.87 15.00
CA SER A 287 -4.26 -3.20 14.90
C SER A 287 -2.82 -3.01 15.37
N ALA A 288 -2.52 -3.42 16.61
CA ALA A 288 -1.14 -3.65 17.03
C ALA A 288 -0.52 -4.36 15.84
N PRO A 289 0.59 -3.86 15.25
CA PRO A 289 1.06 -4.28 13.93
C PRO A 289 0.96 -5.78 13.89
N ASP A 290 -0.12 -6.25 13.25
CA ASP A 290 -0.49 -7.64 13.42
C ASP A 290 0.68 -8.35 12.75
N PRO A 291 1.38 -9.27 13.42
CA PRO A 291 2.48 -10.00 12.79
C PRO A 291 2.03 -10.77 11.53
N LEU A 292 0.74 -10.68 11.19
CA LEU A 292 0.03 -11.28 10.09
C LEU A 292 -0.61 -10.22 9.16
N ALA A 293 -0.65 -8.94 9.57
CA ALA A 293 -1.04 -7.77 8.76
C ALA A 293 0.15 -7.11 8.06
N PHE A 294 1.26 -7.84 7.90
CA PHE A 294 2.33 -7.39 7.01
C PHE A 294 1.75 -7.06 5.64
N THR A 295 1.82 -5.76 5.36
CA THR A 295 1.12 -5.05 4.30
C THR A 295 1.15 -5.78 2.95
N ARG A 296 0.11 -5.57 2.14
CA ARG A 296 0.14 -5.79 0.67
C ARG A 296 1.29 -5.02 -0.03
N ARG A 297 2.16 -4.29 0.69
CA ARG A 297 3.41 -3.81 0.10
C ARG A 297 4.15 -5.05 -0.37
N LYS A 298 4.45 -5.08 -1.67
CA LYS A 298 5.35 -6.06 -2.27
C LYS A 298 6.74 -5.83 -1.66
N VAL A 299 6.97 -6.33 -0.46
CA VAL A 299 8.32 -6.48 0.07
C VAL A 299 8.95 -7.54 -0.81
N GLN A 300 9.90 -7.15 -1.64
CA GLN A 300 10.60 -8.09 -2.50
C GLN A 300 11.29 -9.12 -1.61
N ALA A 301 10.88 -10.38 -1.73
CA ALA A 301 11.55 -11.47 -1.03
C ALA A 301 13.03 -11.44 -1.43
N PRO A 302 13.95 -11.47 -0.46
CA PRO A 302 15.37 -11.37 -0.79
C PRO A 302 15.79 -12.56 -1.65
N HIS A 303 16.52 -12.28 -2.74
CA HIS A 303 17.06 -13.31 -3.63
C HIS A 303 18.48 -13.65 -3.19
N TRP A 304 18.62 -14.61 -2.27
CA TRP A 304 19.95 -15.08 -1.85
C TRP A 304 20.52 -16.10 -2.85
N THR A 305 20.69 -15.70 -4.11
CA THR A 305 21.50 -16.48 -5.06
C THR A 305 22.97 -16.32 -4.69
N GLY A 306 23.79 -17.31 -5.03
CA GLY A 306 25.19 -17.44 -4.57
C GLY A 306 26.15 -16.33 -5.01
N GLU A 307 25.69 -15.31 -5.73
CA GLU A 307 26.47 -14.18 -6.23
C GLU A 307 26.04 -12.82 -5.63
N SER A 308 25.04 -12.78 -4.74
CA SER A 308 24.58 -11.54 -4.10
C SER A 308 25.17 -11.35 -2.69
N ASP A 309 25.72 -10.17 -2.41
CA ASP A 309 26.16 -9.71 -1.08
C ASP A 309 25.00 -9.55 -0.05
N ASP A 310 23.80 -10.01 -0.40
CA ASP A 310 22.56 -9.71 0.33
C ASP A 310 22.36 -10.53 1.60
N LEU A 311 22.86 -11.76 1.67
CA LEU A 311 22.69 -12.59 2.87
C LEU A 311 23.52 -12.04 4.05
N PRO A 312 24.84 -11.77 3.93
CA PRO A 312 25.60 -11.15 5.02
C PRO A 312 25.03 -9.80 5.47
N ARG A 313 24.60 -8.95 4.52
CA ARG A 313 23.96 -7.67 4.82
C ARG A 313 22.63 -7.85 5.56
N PHE A 314 21.81 -8.81 5.15
CA PHE A 314 20.57 -9.14 5.84
C PHE A 314 20.84 -9.63 7.27
N LEU A 315 21.81 -10.53 7.46
CA LEU A 315 22.19 -11.03 8.78
C LEU A 315 22.62 -9.89 9.70
N ALA A 316 23.46 -8.96 9.22
CA ALA A 316 23.88 -7.78 9.98
C ALA A 316 22.69 -6.90 10.39
N GLN A 317 21.79 -6.56 9.45
CA GLN A 317 20.59 -5.78 9.74
C GLN A 317 19.65 -6.47 10.75
N PHE A 318 19.56 -7.79 10.69
CA PHE A 318 18.73 -8.57 11.60
C PHE A 318 19.32 -8.59 13.02
N ASP A 319 20.65 -8.77 13.13
CA ASP A 319 21.36 -8.75 14.41
C ASP A 319 21.35 -7.35 15.05
N GLU A 320 21.30 -6.28 14.25
CA GLU A 320 21.09 -4.89 14.69
C GLU A 320 19.64 -4.58 15.12
N GLY A 321 18.69 -5.51 14.93
CA GLY A 321 17.29 -5.35 15.32
C GLY A 321 16.48 -4.41 14.43
N ALA A 322 16.88 -4.22 13.17
CA ALA A 322 16.14 -3.36 12.24
C ALA A 322 14.70 -3.91 11.99
N PRO A 323 13.62 -3.11 12.17
CA PRO A 323 12.24 -3.59 11.99
C PRO A 323 11.96 -4.21 10.62
N SER A 324 12.56 -3.65 9.56
CA SER A 324 12.46 -4.17 8.18
C SER A 324 13.08 -5.57 8.00
N ALA A 325 13.94 -6.02 8.92
CA ALA A 325 14.59 -7.32 8.81
C ALA A 325 13.62 -8.47 9.10
N ARG A 326 12.70 -8.33 10.09
CA ARG A 326 11.65 -9.34 10.36
C ARG A 326 10.65 -9.42 9.20
N GLU A 327 10.29 -8.29 8.59
CA GLU A 327 9.44 -8.26 7.39
C GLU A 327 10.08 -8.98 6.19
N ARG A 328 11.40 -8.79 5.97
CA ARG A 328 12.14 -9.50 4.91
C ARG A 328 12.24 -11.00 5.19
N LEU A 329 12.36 -11.40 6.46
CA LEU A 329 12.38 -12.81 6.86
C LEU A 329 11.04 -13.49 6.58
N ASP A 330 9.92 -12.85 6.93
CA ASP A 330 8.57 -13.33 6.58
C ASP A 330 8.36 -13.41 5.06
N ALA A 331 8.80 -12.39 4.31
CA ALA A 331 8.74 -12.41 2.85
C ALA A 331 9.57 -13.55 2.23
N TYR A 332 10.73 -13.86 2.81
CA TYR A 332 11.53 -15.02 2.42
C TYR A 332 10.79 -16.34 2.68
N VAL A 333 10.18 -16.51 3.86
CA VAL A 333 9.44 -17.73 4.21
C VAL A 333 8.29 -17.97 3.23
N ARG A 334 7.53 -16.92 2.89
CA ARG A 334 6.46 -16.99 1.87
C ARG A 334 6.99 -17.32 0.46
N GLY A 335 8.23 -16.94 0.18
CA GLY A 335 8.92 -17.18 -1.09
C GLY A 335 9.67 -18.52 -1.20
N LEU A 336 9.64 -19.36 -0.15
CA LEU A 336 10.28 -20.68 -0.19
C LEU A 336 9.65 -21.53 -1.31
N GLY A 337 10.51 -22.17 -2.10
CA GLY A 337 10.08 -23.01 -3.22
C GLY A 337 9.59 -22.26 -4.45
N HIS A 338 9.69 -20.92 -4.50
CA HIS A 338 9.26 -20.14 -5.66
C HIS A 338 10.19 -20.33 -6.88
N TYR A 339 11.50 -20.32 -6.67
CA TYR A 339 12.49 -20.49 -7.75
C TYR A 339 12.99 -21.93 -7.86
N ASP A 340 12.88 -22.49 -9.06
CA ASP A 340 13.27 -23.86 -9.35
C ASP A 340 14.78 -24.13 -9.29
N ASN A 341 15.62 -23.10 -9.31
CA ASN A 341 17.08 -23.21 -9.27
C ASN A 341 17.69 -22.92 -7.88
N VAL A 342 16.85 -22.86 -6.84
CA VAL A 342 17.29 -22.51 -5.48
C VAL A 342 17.15 -23.69 -4.52
N ASP A 343 18.25 -24.06 -3.85
CA ASP A 343 18.28 -25.07 -2.79
C ASP A 343 17.82 -24.47 -1.46
N TYR A 344 16.52 -24.22 -1.35
CA TYR A 344 15.88 -23.64 -0.16
C TYR A 344 16.14 -24.42 1.13
N PRO A 345 16.11 -25.77 1.16
CA PRO A 345 16.49 -26.52 2.37
C PRO A 345 17.90 -26.18 2.86
N SER A 346 18.86 -26.02 1.94
CA SER A 346 20.23 -25.62 2.30
C SER A 346 20.29 -24.20 2.85
N GLN A 347 19.62 -23.24 2.19
CA GLN A 347 19.55 -21.85 2.67
C GLN A 347 18.87 -21.76 4.04
N LEU A 348 17.76 -22.47 4.24
CA LEU A 348 17.04 -22.53 5.50
C LEU A 348 17.92 -23.13 6.61
N ARG A 349 18.70 -24.19 6.34
CA ARG A 349 19.68 -24.70 7.33
C ARG A 349 20.70 -23.64 7.72
N THR A 350 21.24 -22.88 6.77
CA THR A 350 22.19 -21.80 7.03
C THR A 350 21.59 -20.70 7.89
N LEU A 351 20.36 -20.27 7.61
CA LEU A 351 19.65 -19.29 8.43
C LEU A 351 19.35 -19.83 9.83
N TRP A 352 18.84 -21.06 9.92
CA TRP A 352 18.42 -21.69 11.18
C TRP A 352 19.60 -21.97 12.11
N ALA A 353 20.81 -22.09 11.58
CA ALA A 353 22.03 -22.20 12.38
C ALA A 353 22.35 -20.90 13.16
N ARG A 354 21.76 -19.76 12.78
CA ARG A 354 21.93 -18.47 13.49
C ARG A 354 20.94 -18.39 14.65
N GLY A 355 21.44 -18.25 15.87
CA GLY A 355 20.61 -18.27 17.09
C GLY A 355 19.52 -17.20 17.14
N THR A 356 19.82 -15.98 16.68
CA THR A 356 18.89 -14.83 16.62
C THR A 356 17.73 -15.09 15.67
N ILE A 357 18.03 -15.53 14.44
CA ILE A 357 17.03 -15.88 13.42
C ILE A 357 16.22 -17.10 13.83
N ARG A 358 16.87 -18.15 14.34
CA ARG A 358 16.18 -19.34 14.85
C ARG A 358 15.15 -18.99 15.92
N ARG A 359 15.51 -18.13 16.88
CA ARG A 359 14.57 -17.68 17.92
C ARG A 359 13.39 -16.92 17.30
N ALA A 360 13.64 -15.95 16.43
CA ALA A 360 12.60 -15.18 15.78
C ALA A 360 11.67 -16.04 14.92
N LEU A 361 12.21 -16.94 14.11
CA LEU A 361 11.41 -17.89 13.33
C LEU A 361 10.62 -18.84 14.24
N SER A 362 11.18 -19.29 15.36
CA SER A 362 10.42 -20.12 16.31
C SER A 362 9.25 -19.38 16.94
N GLU A 363 9.42 -18.09 17.27
CA GLU A 363 8.33 -17.22 17.74
C GLU A 363 7.26 -17.04 16.66
N ASP A 364 7.67 -16.72 15.43
CA ASP A 364 6.75 -16.54 14.29
C ASP A 364 6.00 -17.84 13.97
N VAL A 365 6.70 -18.98 13.96
CA VAL A 365 6.08 -20.31 13.75
C VAL A 365 5.10 -20.64 14.86
N ALA A 366 5.43 -20.36 16.13
CA ALA A 366 4.50 -20.58 17.24
C ALA A 366 3.19 -19.80 17.03
N GLN A 367 3.29 -18.53 16.63
CA GLN A 367 2.13 -17.72 16.30
C GLN A 367 1.36 -18.28 15.09
N TRP A 368 2.04 -18.66 14.00
CA TRP A 368 1.36 -19.24 12.84
C TRP A 368 0.67 -20.58 13.16
N ARG A 369 1.22 -21.37 14.09
CA ARG A 369 0.56 -22.59 14.59
C ARG A 369 -0.74 -22.27 15.31
N GLU A 370 -0.74 -21.27 16.19
CA GLU A 370 -1.95 -20.80 16.88
C GLU A 370 -3.01 -20.32 15.88
N GLU A 371 -2.60 -19.56 14.87
CA GLU A 371 -3.49 -19.08 13.81
C GLU A 371 -4.05 -20.22 12.94
N CYS A 372 -3.23 -21.22 12.61
CA CYS A 372 -3.65 -22.40 11.85
C CYS A 372 -4.65 -23.28 12.61
N ALA A 373 -4.62 -23.21 13.94
CA ALA A 373 -5.51 -23.94 14.86
C ALA A 373 -6.70 -23.11 15.36
N ALA A 374 -6.82 -21.84 14.96
CA ALA A 374 -7.78 -20.90 15.52
C ALA A 374 -9.26 -21.25 15.27
N GLY A 375 -9.55 -22.17 14.33
CA GLY A 375 -10.91 -22.61 14.02
C GLY A 375 -11.64 -21.78 12.97
N ASP A 376 -10.97 -20.81 12.34
CA ASP A 376 -11.55 -19.91 11.34
C ASP A 376 -10.68 -19.77 10.08
N LEU A 377 -11.29 -19.24 9.02
CA LEU A 377 -10.64 -19.09 7.70
C LEU A 377 -9.60 -17.97 7.65
N LEU A 378 -9.68 -16.93 8.49
CA LEU A 378 -8.69 -15.85 8.48
C LEU A 378 -7.35 -16.34 9.02
N GLY A 379 -7.38 -17.14 10.09
CA GLY A 379 -6.17 -17.76 10.66
C GLY A 379 -5.45 -18.66 9.66
N LEU A 380 -6.22 -19.45 8.90
CA LEU A 380 -5.69 -20.27 7.81
C LEU A 380 -5.10 -19.42 6.67
N GLU A 381 -5.82 -18.40 6.19
CA GLU A 381 -5.35 -17.48 5.14
C GLU A 381 -4.02 -16.83 5.53
N VAL A 382 -3.87 -16.53 6.81
CA VAL A 382 -2.65 -15.98 7.38
C VAL A 382 -1.53 -17.02 7.47
N ALA A 383 -1.78 -18.18 8.06
CA ALA A 383 -0.73 -19.11 8.46
C ALA A 383 -0.21 -19.96 7.30
N LEU A 384 -1.11 -20.42 6.43
CA LEU A 384 -0.80 -21.38 5.37
C LEU A 384 0.25 -20.91 4.36
N PRO A 385 0.26 -19.63 3.89
CA PRO A 385 1.30 -19.13 3.00
C PRO A 385 2.71 -19.14 3.60
N ARG A 386 2.85 -19.28 4.92
CA ARG A 386 4.15 -19.45 5.61
C ARG A 386 4.43 -20.90 5.94
N LEU A 387 3.47 -21.58 6.56
CA LEU A 387 3.66 -22.94 7.07
C LEU A 387 3.86 -23.96 5.95
N ALA A 388 3.10 -23.88 4.85
CA ALA A 388 3.21 -24.86 3.77
C ALA A 388 4.59 -24.81 3.07
N PRO A 389 5.09 -23.66 2.60
CA PRO A 389 6.43 -23.58 2.02
C PRO A 389 7.55 -23.91 3.03
N LEU A 390 7.38 -23.51 4.29
CA LEU A 390 8.33 -23.84 5.35
C LEU A 390 8.41 -25.34 5.60
N ALA A 391 7.28 -26.03 5.71
CA ALA A 391 7.23 -27.49 5.89
C ALA A 391 7.95 -28.24 4.77
N GLU A 392 7.74 -27.82 3.52
CA GLU A 392 8.39 -28.40 2.36
C GLU A 392 9.91 -28.21 2.35
N ALA A 393 10.38 -27.03 2.77
CA ALA A 393 11.82 -26.76 2.88
C ALA A 393 12.44 -27.41 4.12
N ALA A 394 11.66 -27.58 5.19
CA ALA A 394 12.15 -27.98 6.50
C ALA A 394 12.34 -29.49 6.68
N ALA A 395 11.72 -30.34 5.83
CA ALA A 395 11.67 -31.80 6.00
C ALA A 395 13.04 -32.48 6.28
N ALA A 396 14.14 -31.93 5.75
CA ALA A 396 15.51 -32.41 5.96
C ALA A 396 16.39 -31.41 6.75
N THR A 397 15.79 -30.67 7.68
CA THR A 397 16.45 -29.60 8.43
C THR A 397 16.05 -29.65 9.91
N PRO A 398 16.85 -29.04 10.82
CA PRO A 398 16.45 -28.89 12.23
C PRO A 398 15.15 -28.11 12.45
N ALA A 399 14.66 -27.34 11.45
CA ALA A 399 13.42 -26.58 11.54
C ALA A 399 12.16 -27.48 11.58
N ALA A 400 12.25 -28.74 11.14
CA ALA A 400 11.13 -29.68 11.17
C ALA A 400 10.54 -29.86 12.58
N GLY A 401 11.39 -29.80 13.63
CA GLY A 401 10.93 -29.90 15.02
C GLY A 401 9.97 -28.79 15.44
N ALA A 402 10.11 -27.58 14.87
CA ALA A 402 9.22 -26.45 15.17
C ALA A 402 7.80 -26.65 14.62
N LEU A 403 7.63 -27.54 13.64
CA LEU A 403 6.36 -27.86 12.98
C LEU A 403 5.71 -29.13 13.56
N ALA A 404 6.36 -29.82 14.49
CA ALA A 404 5.84 -31.06 15.07
C ALA A 404 4.57 -30.81 15.90
N GLY A 405 3.56 -31.66 15.74
CA GLY A 405 2.28 -31.56 16.45
C GLY A 405 1.45 -30.35 16.01
N LEU A 406 1.58 -29.90 14.77
CA LEU A 406 0.75 -28.83 14.22
C LEU A 406 -0.70 -29.31 14.08
N GLU A 407 -1.61 -28.61 14.76
CA GLU A 407 -3.04 -28.70 14.51
C GLU A 407 -3.41 -27.79 13.34
N ILE A 408 -4.28 -28.29 12.45
CA ILE A 408 -4.67 -27.59 11.21
C ILE A 408 -6.18 -27.66 11.12
N THR A 409 -6.85 -26.52 11.20
CA THR A 409 -8.29 -26.41 11.01
C THR A 409 -8.71 -26.90 9.62
N ASP A 410 -9.78 -27.70 9.53
CA ASP A 410 -10.40 -28.08 8.26
C ASP A 410 -11.15 -26.87 7.68
N PRO A 411 -10.80 -26.37 6.47
CA PRO A 411 -11.46 -25.22 5.86
C PRO A 411 -12.95 -25.43 5.57
N VAL A 412 -13.39 -26.67 5.34
CA VAL A 412 -14.80 -27.00 5.13
C VAL A 412 -15.57 -26.84 6.44
N ASP A 413 -15.01 -27.30 7.56
CA ASP A 413 -15.61 -27.14 8.88
C ASP A 413 -15.60 -25.68 9.32
N ALA A 414 -14.51 -24.96 9.10
CA ALA A 414 -14.44 -23.52 9.39
C ALA A 414 -15.49 -22.73 8.60
N LEU A 415 -15.66 -23.02 7.31
CA LEU A 415 -16.73 -22.43 6.48
C LEU A 415 -18.10 -22.79 7.04
N TRP A 416 -18.35 -24.07 7.31
CA TRP A 416 -19.63 -24.56 7.81
C TRP A 416 -20.02 -23.90 9.14
N HIS A 417 -19.09 -23.81 10.08
CA HIS A 417 -19.29 -23.13 11.37
C HIS A 417 -19.49 -21.62 11.21
N ALA A 418 -18.69 -20.95 10.37
CA ALA A 418 -18.84 -19.52 10.08
C ALA A 418 -20.23 -19.21 9.49
N LEU A 419 -20.61 -19.96 8.44
CA LEU A 419 -21.91 -19.83 7.81
C LEU A 419 -23.03 -20.07 8.81
N ARG A 420 -22.88 -20.99 9.78
CA ARG A 420 -23.87 -21.31 10.84
C ARG A 420 -23.95 -20.32 12.01
N ALA A 421 -22.87 -19.60 12.29
CA ALA A 421 -22.80 -18.71 13.45
C ALA A 421 -23.25 -17.28 13.14
N GLY A 422 -23.14 -16.84 11.89
CA GLY A 422 -23.49 -15.49 11.49
C GLY A 422 -22.45 -14.86 10.57
N LEU A 423 -22.89 -14.03 9.64
CA LEU A 423 -22.04 -13.16 8.82
C LEU A 423 -22.45 -11.69 9.01
N PRO A 424 -21.50 -10.73 8.92
CA PRO A 424 -21.84 -9.31 8.86
C PRO A 424 -22.88 -9.00 7.77
N GLU A 425 -22.76 -9.63 6.60
CA GLU A 425 -23.64 -9.43 5.44
C GLU A 425 -25.10 -9.84 5.67
N GLU A 426 -25.41 -10.55 6.76
CA GLU A 426 -26.79 -10.84 7.17
C GLU A 426 -27.51 -9.62 7.74
N LEU A 427 -26.82 -8.50 7.97
CA LEU A 427 -27.37 -7.27 8.54
C LEU A 427 -27.40 -6.14 7.50
N ARG A 428 -28.50 -5.37 7.47
CA ARG A 428 -28.63 -4.17 6.64
C ARG A 428 -27.93 -2.99 7.28
N PHE A 429 -26.77 -2.64 6.75
CA PHE A 429 -26.04 -1.45 7.16
C PHE A 429 -26.51 -0.20 6.40
N PRO A 430 -26.29 1.00 6.97
CA PRO A 430 -26.53 2.25 6.24
C PRO A 430 -25.73 2.28 4.92
N ALA A 431 -26.42 2.57 3.82
CA ALA A 431 -25.77 2.76 2.53
C ALA A 431 -25.01 4.10 2.53
N VAL A 432 -23.78 4.08 2.03
CA VAL A 432 -22.96 5.27 1.85
C VAL A 432 -22.49 5.33 0.41
N GLU A 433 -22.30 6.54 -0.11
CA GLU A 433 -21.65 6.74 -1.41
C GLU A 433 -20.24 6.13 -1.42
N ASP A 434 -19.71 5.79 -2.60
CA ASP A 434 -18.35 5.26 -2.79
C ASP A 434 -17.30 6.34 -2.49
N SER A 435 -17.11 6.60 -1.19
CA SER A 435 -16.22 7.59 -0.62
C SER A 435 -15.66 7.03 0.68
N PRO A 436 -14.47 7.49 1.13
CA PRO A 436 -13.98 7.13 2.45
C PRO A 436 -14.99 7.56 3.53
N VAL A 437 -15.35 6.62 4.40
CA VAL A 437 -16.25 6.85 5.53
C VAL A 437 -15.54 6.53 6.84
N THR A 438 -15.56 7.48 7.77
CA THR A 438 -15.14 7.25 9.15
C THR A 438 -16.34 6.85 9.99
N VAL A 439 -16.22 5.80 10.79
CA VAL A 439 -17.33 5.14 11.47
C VAL A 439 -17.07 5.15 12.97
N VAL A 440 -17.87 5.91 13.72
CA VAL A 440 -17.67 6.14 15.15
C VAL A 440 -18.98 5.93 15.90
N LEU A 441 -18.95 5.17 16.99
CA LEU A 441 -20.14 4.94 17.83
C LEU A 441 -19.95 5.64 19.19
N HIS A 442 -20.91 6.48 19.57
CA HIS A 442 -21.03 7.02 20.91
C HIS A 442 -22.36 6.58 21.51
N ASP A 443 -22.31 5.70 22.51
CA ASP A 443 -23.47 5.02 23.05
C ASP A 443 -24.26 4.32 21.92
N ASP A 444 -25.49 4.74 21.64
CA ASP A 444 -26.36 4.19 20.58
C ASP A 444 -26.37 5.06 19.31
N LEU A 445 -25.48 6.07 19.21
CA LEU A 445 -25.41 7.01 18.09
C LEU A 445 -24.21 6.70 17.18
N LEU A 446 -24.50 6.12 16.02
CA LEU A 446 -23.51 5.83 14.98
C LEU A 446 -23.29 7.05 14.10
N THR A 447 -22.11 7.65 14.16
CA THR A 447 -21.69 8.74 13.29
C THR A 447 -20.88 8.23 12.10
N LEU A 448 -21.32 8.59 10.90
CA LEU A 448 -20.66 8.32 9.62
C LEU A 448 -20.07 9.62 9.07
N GLY A 449 -18.74 9.78 9.15
CA GLY A 449 -18.00 10.89 8.55
C GLY A 449 -17.72 10.61 7.07
N VAL A 450 -18.44 11.26 6.16
CA VAL A 450 -18.37 10.98 4.72
C VAL A 450 -17.47 11.98 4.01
N ALA A 451 -16.50 11.45 3.24
CA ALA A 451 -15.60 12.20 2.38
C ALA A 451 -14.81 13.34 3.09
N GLY A 452 -14.62 13.26 4.40
CA GLY A 452 -13.92 14.29 5.19
C GLY A 452 -14.66 15.62 5.30
N LYS A 453 -15.97 15.67 5.00
CA LYS A 453 -16.71 16.93 4.88
C LYS A 453 -18.02 16.99 5.66
N ARG A 454 -18.78 15.89 5.65
CA ARG A 454 -20.12 15.82 6.25
C ARG A 454 -20.18 14.67 7.24
N VAL A 455 -21.09 14.78 8.19
CA VAL A 455 -21.44 13.69 9.10
C VAL A 455 -22.91 13.34 8.96
N GLU A 456 -23.20 12.06 8.99
CA GLU A 456 -24.56 11.52 9.11
C GLU A 456 -24.63 10.63 10.35
N VAL A 457 -25.60 10.90 11.23
CA VAL A 457 -25.74 10.18 12.49
C VAL A 457 -27.00 9.35 12.46
N HIS A 458 -26.86 8.06 12.80
CA HIS A 458 -27.94 7.10 12.93
C HIS A 458 -28.11 6.71 14.39
N GLY A 459 -29.34 6.81 14.89
CA GLY A 459 -29.75 6.18 16.15
C GLY A 459 -30.49 4.86 15.90
N PRO A 460 -31.01 4.20 16.95
CA PRO A 460 -31.73 2.93 16.84
C PRO A 460 -32.95 2.95 15.92
N ALA A 461 -33.57 4.12 15.72
CA ALA A 461 -34.75 4.31 14.89
C ALA A 461 -34.47 4.82 13.47
N GLY A 462 -33.19 5.01 13.10
CA GLY A 462 -32.78 5.55 11.79
C GLY A 462 -31.95 6.83 11.88
N PRO A 463 -31.83 7.61 10.79
CA PRO A 463 -31.08 8.87 10.77
C PRO A 463 -31.67 9.91 11.74
N VAL A 464 -30.82 10.54 12.55
CA VAL A 464 -31.23 11.54 13.56
C VAL A 464 -30.55 12.90 13.43
N HIS A 465 -29.36 12.97 12.83
CA HIS A 465 -28.60 14.22 12.69
C HIS A 465 -27.75 14.21 11.43
N ARG A 466 -27.58 15.39 10.82
CA ARG A 466 -26.69 15.62 9.67
C ARG A 466 -26.06 17.01 9.79
N ALA A 467 -24.76 17.09 9.60
CA ALA A 467 -24.03 18.37 9.67
C ALA A 467 -22.83 18.41 8.72
N ASP A 468 -22.48 19.62 8.29
CA ASP A 468 -21.20 19.88 7.62
C ASP A 468 -20.11 20.01 8.67
N LEU A 469 -19.29 18.97 8.78
CA LEU A 469 -18.15 18.91 9.68
C LEU A 469 -16.89 18.52 8.89
N PRO A 470 -16.15 19.51 8.35
CA PRO A 470 -14.87 19.25 7.69
C PRO A 470 -13.87 18.59 8.65
N HIS A 471 -13.31 17.45 8.25
CA HIS A 471 -12.36 16.69 9.04
C HIS A 471 -11.26 16.06 8.17
N GLY A 472 -10.03 16.05 8.68
CA GLY A 472 -8.88 15.46 8.00
C GLY A 472 -8.69 13.98 8.32
N THR A 473 -7.73 13.35 7.64
CA THR A 473 -7.28 11.99 7.93
C THR A 473 -6.80 11.87 9.38
N GLY A 474 -7.20 10.79 10.07
CA GLY A 474 -6.82 10.56 11.47
C GLY A 474 -7.66 11.33 12.49
N ALA A 475 -8.72 12.02 12.05
CA ALA A 475 -9.74 12.60 12.90
C ALA A 475 -11.06 11.81 12.81
N TYR A 476 -11.74 11.70 13.94
CA TYR A 476 -12.91 10.86 14.19
C TYR A 476 -14.07 11.75 14.58
N PRO A 477 -14.97 12.11 13.64
CA PRO A 477 -16.14 12.89 13.96
C PRO A 477 -17.17 12.03 14.72
N TRP A 478 -17.85 12.61 15.71
CA TRP A 478 -18.91 11.93 16.46
C TRP A 478 -19.91 12.90 17.07
N TYR A 479 -21.11 12.42 17.37
CA TYR A 479 -22.21 13.19 17.94
C TYR A 479 -22.64 12.61 19.28
N ASP A 480 -22.83 13.45 20.30
CA ASP A 480 -23.21 13.01 21.65
C ASP A 480 -24.72 13.07 21.94
N GLY A 481 -25.53 13.45 20.95
CA GLY A 481 -26.97 13.70 21.10
C GLY A 481 -27.32 15.18 21.24
N ALA A 482 -26.33 16.06 21.46
CA ALA A 482 -26.53 17.50 21.54
C ALA A 482 -25.55 18.27 20.64
N ASP A 483 -24.27 17.95 20.70
CA ASP A 483 -23.19 18.66 20.02
C ASP A 483 -22.39 17.72 19.10
N ASP A 484 -21.87 18.28 18.00
CA ASP A 484 -20.90 17.61 17.14
C ASP A 484 -19.49 17.76 17.70
N TYR A 485 -18.72 16.67 17.66
CA TYR A 485 -17.33 16.62 18.13
C TYR A 485 -16.40 16.08 17.05
N LEU A 486 -15.14 16.48 17.16
CA LEU A 486 -14.05 15.93 16.39
C LEU A 486 -12.96 15.46 17.35
N SER A 487 -12.70 14.15 17.36
CA SER A 487 -11.64 13.55 18.17
C SER A 487 -10.45 13.11 17.31
N ARG A 488 -9.26 13.00 17.89
CA ARG A 488 -8.09 12.37 17.22
C ARG A 488 -7.12 11.81 18.25
N LEU A 489 -6.20 10.97 17.78
CA LEU A 489 -5.02 10.60 18.55
C LEU A 489 -3.79 11.38 18.08
N ASN A 490 -3.11 12.01 19.02
CA ASN A 490 -1.80 12.62 18.83
C ASN A 490 -0.78 11.88 19.72
N GLY A 491 0.00 10.98 19.12
CA GLY A 491 0.70 9.94 19.89
C GLY A 491 -0.32 9.02 20.58
N ASP A 492 -0.24 8.90 21.90
CA ASP A 492 -1.21 8.15 22.71
C ASP A 492 -2.21 9.07 23.44
N ARG A 493 -2.20 10.37 23.12
CA ARG A 493 -3.11 11.37 23.71
C ARG A 493 -4.38 11.51 22.88
N ALA A 494 -5.51 11.31 23.55
CA ALA A 494 -6.84 11.58 23.03
C ALA A 494 -7.15 13.08 23.10
N GLU A 495 -7.38 13.70 21.94
CA GLU A 495 -7.75 15.11 21.83
C GLU A 495 -9.16 15.21 21.27
N THR A 496 -10.04 15.98 21.92
CA THR A 496 -11.45 16.12 21.52
C THR A 496 -11.85 17.58 21.51
N PHE A 497 -12.44 18.00 20.39
CA PHE A 497 -12.87 19.36 20.13
C PHE A 497 -14.37 19.38 19.86
N ARG A 498 -15.05 20.44 20.30
CA ARG A 498 -16.45 20.68 19.93
C ARG A 498 -16.50 21.45 18.61
N ALA A 499 -17.38 21.05 17.70
CA ALA A 499 -17.65 21.79 16.48
C ALA A 499 -18.65 22.91 16.76
N ALA A 500 -18.21 24.16 16.57
CA ALA A 500 -19.05 25.33 16.82
C ALA A 500 -19.66 25.90 15.52
N ALA A 501 -18.99 25.70 14.38
CA ALA A 501 -19.48 26.06 13.04
C ALA A 501 -18.70 25.25 11.98
N PRO A 502 -19.13 25.21 10.71
CA PRO A 502 -18.39 24.52 9.66
C PRO A 502 -16.92 24.98 9.59
N GLY A 503 -16.00 24.04 9.80
CA GLY A 503 -14.56 24.29 9.80
C GLY A 503 -14.01 25.03 11.04
N LYS A 504 -14.84 25.31 12.04
CA LYS A 504 -14.42 25.93 13.31
C LYS A 504 -14.67 25.01 14.51
N LEU A 505 -13.64 24.87 15.32
CA LEU A 505 -13.61 24.03 16.51
C LEU A 505 -13.33 24.88 17.74
N GLU A 506 -13.67 24.36 18.92
CA GLU A 506 -13.29 24.94 20.21
C GLU A 506 -12.96 23.87 21.24
N VAL A 507 -12.20 24.25 22.27
CA VAL A 507 -11.90 23.37 23.40
C VAL A 507 -13.08 23.38 24.36
N PRO A 508 -13.67 22.23 24.72
CA PRO A 508 -14.78 22.17 25.66
C PRO A 508 -14.46 22.88 26.99
N ALA A 509 -15.36 23.73 27.47
CA ALA A 509 -15.11 24.59 28.63
C ALA A 509 -15.01 23.82 29.97
N ASP A 510 -15.65 22.66 30.08
CA ASP A 510 -15.85 21.93 31.33
C ASP A 510 -14.59 21.19 31.85
N GLY A 511 -13.49 21.17 31.10
CA GLY A 511 -12.28 20.46 31.53
C GLY A 511 -12.38 18.95 31.45
N ARG A 512 -13.52 18.40 31.05
CA ARG A 512 -13.78 16.97 31.12
C ARG A 512 -13.15 16.28 29.92
N TRP A 513 -12.55 15.14 30.19
CA TRP A 513 -12.17 14.22 29.13
C TRP A 513 -13.45 13.76 28.40
N ARG A 514 -13.44 13.88 27.07
CA ARG A 514 -14.54 13.46 26.19
C ARG A 514 -13.95 12.58 25.10
N TRP A 515 -14.60 11.46 24.83
CA TRP A 515 -14.23 10.52 23.78
C TRP A 515 -15.47 9.69 23.44
N PRO A 516 -15.58 9.13 22.23
CA PRO A 516 -16.69 8.25 21.91
C PRO A 516 -16.72 7.04 22.84
N ARG A 517 -17.92 6.71 23.34
CA ARG A 517 -18.14 5.51 24.15
C ARG A 517 -18.66 4.41 23.25
N THR A 518 -17.77 3.52 22.82
CA THR A 518 -18.15 2.43 21.92
C THR A 518 -18.23 1.11 22.68
N THR A 519 -19.39 0.45 22.61
CA THR A 519 -19.54 -0.93 23.10
C THR A 519 -18.80 -1.89 22.16
N ALA A 520 -17.70 -2.46 22.64
CA ALA A 520 -16.82 -3.34 21.87
C ALA A 520 -17.32 -4.79 21.77
N ALA A 521 -18.28 -5.21 22.60
CA ALA A 521 -18.81 -6.56 22.62
C ALA A 521 -20.33 -6.58 22.77
N VAL A 522 -21.02 -7.39 21.96
CA VAL A 522 -22.48 -7.54 22.02
C VAL A 522 -22.93 -8.97 21.73
N ALA A 523 -24.05 -9.38 22.32
CA ALA A 523 -24.73 -10.62 21.98
C ALA A 523 -25.81 -10.35 20.91
N LEU A 524 -25.74 -11.05 19.79
CA LEU A 524 -26.69 -10.92 18.69
C LEU A 524 -27.28 -12.29 18.32
N THR A 525 -28.59 -12.36 18.09
CA THR A 525 -29.24 -13.58 17.58
C THR A 525 -29.60 -13.38 16.12
N PHE A 526 -28.89 -14.07 15.23
CA PHE A 526 -29.20 -14.07 13.79
C PHE A 526 -30.50 -14.84 13.52
N PRO A 527 -31.24 -14.53 12.44
CA PRO A 527 -32.45 -15.26 12.07
C PRO A 527 -32.19 -16.78 12.00
N GLY A 528 -33.07 -17.57 12.62
CA GLY A 528 -32.96 -19.04 12.68
C GLY A 528 -31.95 -19.60 13.70
N ALA A 529 -31.16 -18.76 14.37
CA ALA A 529 -30.23 -19.21 15.41
C ALA A 529 -30.97 -19.65 16.68
N THR A 530 -30.52 -20.73 17.32
CA THR A 530 -31.06 -21.23 18.61
C THR A 530 -30.34 -20.63 19.83
N ALA A 531 -29.21 -19.96 19.62
CA ALA A 531 -28.40 -19.33 20.66
C ALA A 531 -27.79 -18.02 20.10
N PRO A 532 -27.51 -17.03 20.97
CA PRO A 532 -26.86 -15.80 20.55
C PRO A 532 -25.39 -16.03 20.19
N THR A 533 -24.92 -15.31 19.18
CA THR A 533 -23.52 -15.18 18.78
C THR A 533 -22.93 -13.95 19.46
N GLN A 534 -21.78 -14.08 20.11
CA GLN A 534 -21.05 -12.94 20.67
C GLN A 534 -20.21 -12.28 19.57
N VAL A 535 -20.42 -10.99 19.35
CA VAL A 535 -19.65 -10.17 18.42
C VAL A 535 -18.70 -9.30 19.23
N VAL A 536 -17.39 -9.50 19.08
CA VAL A 536 -16.36 -8.82 19.88
C VAL A 536 -15.36 -8.14 18.96
N LEU A 537 -15.17 -6.84 19.12
CA LEU A 537 -14.12 -6.07 18.48
C LEU A 537 -12.99 -5.85 19.48
N ASP A 538 -11.83 -6.45 19.20
CA ASP A 538 -10.62 -6.26 19.98
C ASP A 538 -9.44 -6.02 19.03
N ARG A 539 -8.67 -4.97 19.29
CA ARG A 539 -7.46 -4.61 18.52
C ARG A 539 -7.64 -4.59 17.00
N GLY A 540 -8.76 -4.03 16.54
CA GLY A 540 -9.10 -3.94 15.11
C GLY A 540 -9.48 -5.27 14.46
N ILE A 541 -9.75 -6.31 15.27
CA ILE A 541 -10.28 -7.59 14.79
C ILE A 541 -11.67 -7.78 15.38
N LEU A 542 -12.67 -7.86 14.52
CA LEU A 542 -14.03 -8.25 14.85
C LEU A 542 -14.13 -9.78 14.81
N ARG A 543 -14.60 -10.38 15.89
CA ARG A 543 -14.73 -11.82 16.09
C ARG A 543 -16.20 -12.17 16.31
N LEU A 544 -16.70 -13.21 15.65
CA LEU A 544 -17.96 -13.84 15.99
C LEU A 544 -17.65 -15.14 16.72
N ILE A 545 -18.25 -15.28 17.89
CA ILE A 545 -18.08 -16.44 18.77
C ILE A 545 -19.45 -17.11 18.92
N ASP A 546 -19.54 -18.38 18.53
CA ASP A 546 -20.79 -19.14 18.60
C ASP A 546 -21.23 -19.43 20.06
N GLY A 547 -22.41 -20.03 20.22
CA GLY A 547 -22.95 -20.38 21.54
C GLY A 547 -22.12 -21.42 22.31
N GLU A 548 -21.16 -22.08 21.66
CA GLU A 548 -20.21 -23.02 22.28
C GLU A 548 -18.89 -22.35 22.68
N GLY A 549 -18.74 -21.04 22.42
CA GLY A 549 -17.53 -20.29 22.74
C GLY A 549 -16.43 -20.39 21.67
N ARG A 550 -16.71 -20.93 20.48
CA ARG A 550 -15.74 -21.04 19.39
C ARG A 550 -15.76 -19.79 18.53
N ALA A 551 -14.58 -19.24 18.23
CA ALA A 551 -14.46 -18.18 17.23
C ALA A 551 -14.69 -18.79 15.83
N THR A 552 -15.79 -18.41 15.18
CA THR A 552 -16.19 -18.96 13.88
C THR A 552 -15.86 -18.03 12.72
N LEU A 553 -15.75 -16.73 12.98
CA LEU A 553 -15.36 -15.74 11.99
C LEU A 553 -14.48 -14.67 12.61
N ARG A 554 -13.42 -14.28 11.90
CA ARG A 554 -12.63 -13.08 12.18
C ARG A 554 -12.60 -12.17 10.97
N VAL A 555 -12.85 -10.88 11.20
CA VAL A 555 -12.87 -9.83 10.18
C VAL A 555 -12.01 -8.67 10.65
N ARG A 556 -11.17 -8.13 9.76
CA ARG A 556 -10.43 -6.90 10.06
C ARG A 556 -11.39 -5.71 10.08
N TYR A 557 -11.35 -4.95 11.16
CA TYR A 557 -12.15 -3.76 11.37
C TYR A 557 -11.24 -2.52 11.33
N SER A 558 -11.59 -1.56 10.50
CA SER A 558 -10.99 -0.23 10.50
C SER A 558 -12.10 0.79 10.72
N PRO A 559 -11.90 1.81 11.57
CA PRO A 559 -12.86 2.91 11.71
C PRO A 559 -12.94 3.73 10.42
N VAL A 560 -11.91 3.72 9.57
CA VAL A 560 -11.94 4.35 8.24
C VAL A 560 -12.10 3.28 7.17
N GLN A 561 -13.22 3.32 6.47
CA GLN A 561 -13.67 2.30 5.51
C GLN A 561 -13.85 2.90 4.12
N ARG A 562 -13.86 2.05 3.09
CA ARG A 562 -14.12 2.41 1.68
C ARG A 562 -14.93 1.30 1.02
N GLY A 563 -15.75 1.68 0.03
CA GLY A 563 -16.58 0.76 -0.75
C GLY A 563 -18.02 0.69 -0.26
N ASP A 564 -18.78 -0.19 -0.90
CA ASP A 564 -20.26 -0.18 -0.93
C ASP A 564 -20.94 -0.63 0.38
N ALA A 565 -20.15 -0.99 1.39
CA ALA A 565 -20.63 -1.60 2.62
C ALA A 565 -19.81 -1.16 3.83
N VAL A 566 -20.35 -0.21 4.61
CA VAL A 566 -19.79 0.18 5.90
C VAL A 566 -20.25 -0.80 6.99
N MET A 567 -19.31 -1.31 7.77
CA MET A 567 -19.54 -2.13 8.95
C MET A 567 -19.39 -1.27 10.22
N PRO A 568 -20.44 -1.02 11.02
CA PRO A 568 -20.38 -0.29 12.27
C PRO A 568 -19.73 -1.13 13.38
N PRO A 569 -19.29 -0.47 14.47
CA PRO A 569 -18.84 -1.17 15.67
C PRO A 569 -19.92 -2.14 16.22
N PRO A 570 -19.52 -3.21 16.93
CA PRO A 570 -20.44 -4.22 17.43
C PRO A 570 -21.63 -3.66 18.21
N GLY A 571 -21.41 -2.62 19.02
CA GLY A 571 -22.47 -1.99 19.81
C GLY A 571 -23.71 -1.54 19.02
N PHE A 572 -23.57 -1.25 17.71
CA PHE A 572 -24.70 -0.82 16.89
C PHE A 572 -25.45 -1.96 16.20
N TRP A 573 -24.89 -3.18 16.19
CA TRP A 573 -25.46 -4.32 15.47
C TRP A 573 -26.87 -4.73 15.91
N PRO A 574 -27.24 -4.66 17.21
CA PRO A 574 -28.61 -4.96 17.64
C PRO A 574 -29.69 -4.04 17.06
N HIS A 575 -29.30 -2.89 16.50
CA HIS A 575 -30.21 -1.93 15.87
C HIS A 575 -30.39 -2.17 14.37
N LEU A 576 -29.69 -3.15 13.80
CA LEU A 576 -29.75 -3.46 12.39
C LEU A 576 -30.83 -4.49 12.10
N SER A 577 -31.52 -4.32 10.98
CA SER A 577 -32.47 -5.31 10.47
C SER A 577 -31.74 -6.40 9.68
N ALA A 578 -32.32 -7.59 9.62
CA ALA A 578 -31.81 -8.65 8.76
C ALA A 578 -31.87 -8.23 7.28
N ALA A 579 -30.79 -8.47 6.53
CA ALA A 579 -30.73 -8.28 5.08
C ALA A 579 -31.73 -9.18 4.38
N ASP A 580 -31.70 -10.45 4.75
CA ASP A 580 -32.53 -11.53 4.25
C ASP A 580 -32.80 -12.53 5.37
N ALA A 581 -33.95 -12.42 6.03
CA ALA A 581 -34.25 -13.24 7.20
C ALA A 581 -34.42 -14.74 6.85
N GLU A 582 -34.93 -15.05 5.65
CA GLU A 582 -35.13 -16.42 5.19
C GLU A 582 -33.78 -17.04 4.78
N GLY A 583 -32.99 -16.31 3.98
CA GLY A 583 -31.63 -16.70 3.62
C GLY A 583 -30.72 -16.90 4.84
N SER A 584 -30.76 -15.97 5.81
CA SER A 584 -30.08 -16.13 7.11
C SER A 584 -30.48 -17.41 7.84
N ALA A 585 -31.79 -17.71 7.91
CA ALA A 585 -32.28 -18.92 8.56
C ALA A 585 -31.83 -20.19 7.82
N ALA A 586 -31.81 -20.18 6.48
CA ALA A 586 -31.32 -21.29 5.66
C ALA A 586 -29.85 -21.61 5.95
N LEU A 587 -28.99 -20.59 6.16
CA LEU A 587 -27.59 -20.79 6.56
C LEU A 587 -27.46 -21.56 7.90
N ARG A 588 -28.41 -21.38 8.84
CA ARG A 588 -28.43 -22.11 10.13
C ARG A 588 -28.83 -23.57 9.94
N GLY A 589 -29.54 -23.90 8.86
CA GLY A 589 -29.91 -25.25 8.47
C GLY A 589 -28.87 -26.00 7.64
N LEU A 590 -27.85 -25.29 7.13
CA LEU A 590 -26.85 -25.86 6.21
C LEU A 590 -26.11 -27.07 6.81
N ALA A 591 -26.13 -28.18 6.08
CA ALA A 591 -25.38 -29.39 6.41
C ALA A 591 -23.91 -29.28 5.96
N ARG A 592 -23.01 -30.02 6.63
CA ARG A 592 -21.58 -30.06 6.29
C ARG A 592 -21.33 -30.48 4.84
N ASP A 593 -22.03 -31.52 4.36
CA ASP A 593 -21.89 -32.01 2.99
C ASP A 593 -22.29 -30.97 1.93
N ALA A 594 -23.25 -30.12 2.27
CA ALA A 594 -23.66 -29.01 1.42
C ALA A 594 -22.58 -27.92 1.37
N ALA A 595 -21.92 -27.61 2.49
CA ALA A 595 -20.75 -26.73 2.51
C ALA A 595 -19.58 -27.33 1.70
N ALA A 596 -19.34 -28.64 1.81
CA ALA A 596 -18.32 -29.33 1.03
C ALA A 596 -18.57 -29.24 -0.49
N ARG A 597 -19.82 -29.36 -0.94
CA ARG A 597 -20.23 -29.15 -2.35
C ARG A 597 -19.98 -27.72 -2.83
N LEU A 598 -20.28 -26.72 -2.00
CA LEU A 598 -19.98 -25.32 -2.33
C LEU A 598 -18.48 -25.11 -2.51
N VAL A 599 -17.66 -25.67 -1.60
CA VAL A 599 -16.19 -25.64 -1.73
C VAL A 599 -15.73 -26.38 -2.99
N ASP A 600 -16.31 -27.54 -3.30
CA ASP A 600 -15.99 -28.31 -4.51
C ASP A 600 -16.21 -27.51 -5.79
N ALA A 601 -17.35 -26.80 -5.89
CA ALA A 601 -17.68 -25.91 -6.99
C ALA A 601 -16.71 -24.71 -7.07
N ALA A 602 -16.36 -24.13 -5.92
CA ALA A 602 -15.45 -22.99 -5.83
C ALA A 602 -13.99 -23.31 -6.23
N LEU A 603 -13.58 -24.58 -6.16
CA LEU A 603 -12.27 -25.03 -6.63
C LEU A 603 -12.11 -24.96 -8.17
N VAL A 604 -13.21 -24.85 -8.91
CA VAL A 604 -13.21 -24.77 -10.37
C VAL A 604 -13.16 -23.31 -10.82
N HIS A 605 -14.27 -22.58 -10.66
CA HIS A 605 -14.41 -21.16 -10.97
C HIS A 605 -15.71 -20.57 -10.39
N ARG A 606 -15.79 -19.24 -10.32
CA ARG A 606 -16.92 -18.51 -9.72
C ARG A 606 -18.30 -18.91 -10.26
N ARG A 607 -18.43 -19.13 -11.57
CA ARG A 607 -19.70 -19.48 -12.21
C ARG A 607 -20.28 -20.82 -11.72
N GLU A 608 -19.42 -21.78 -11.42
CA GLU A 608 -19.84 -23.11 -10.90
C GLU A 608 -20.33 -22.96 -9.47
N LEU A 609 -19.63 -22.15 -8.68
CA LEU A 609 -20.06 -21.78 -7.34
C LEU A 609 -21.42 -21.06 -7.36
N ASP A 610 -21.65 -20.11 -8.26
CA ASP A 610 -22.93 -19.39 -8.34
C ASP A 610 -24.09 -20.34 -8.69
N ALA A 611 -23.87 -21.25 -9.64
CA ALA A 611 -24.85 -22.28 -9.98
C ALA A 611 -25.14 -23.21 -8.80
N GLU A 612 -24.11 -23.59 -8.05
CA GLU A 612 -24.26 -24.47 -6.89
C GLU A 612 -24.89 -23.77 -5.69
N LEU A 613 -24.59 -22.50 -5.45
CA LEU A 613 -25.26 -21.66 -4.44
C LEU A 613 -26.76 -21.60 -4.72
N GLY A 614 -27.16 -21.35 -5.96
CA GLY A 614 -28.58 -21.34 -6.34
C GLY A 614 -29.30 -22.68 -6.16
N ARG A 615 -28.57 -23.81 -6.11
CA ARG A 615 -29.13 -25.14 -5.80
C ARG A 615 -29.16 -25.45 -4.31
N VAL A 616 -28.14 -25.03 -3.56
CA VAL A 616 -27.92 -25.40 -2.16
C VAL A 616 -28.60 -24.43 -1.19
N LEU A 617 -28.66 -23.15 -1.56
CA LEU A 617 -29.22 -22.05 -0.76
C LEU A 617 -30.15 -21.18 -1.64
N PRO A 618 -31.19 -21.74 -2.26
CA PRO A 618 -32.12 -20.98 -3.10
C PRO A 618 -32.88 -19.88 -2.33
N GLU A 619 -32.94 -19.97 -1.00
CA GLU A 619 -33.59 -18.99 -0.12
C GLU A 619 -32.81 -17.68 0.01
N ILE A 620 -31.53 -17.63 -0.36
CA ILE A 620 -30.74 -16.39 -0.32
C ILE A 620 -31.09 -15.54 -1.54
N THR A 621 -31.83 -14.47 -1.30
CA THR A 621 -32.30 -13.51 -2.31
C THR A 621 -31.55 -12.18 -2.26
N ASP A 622 -30.97 -11.82 -1.11
CA ASP A 622 -30.15 -10.61 -0.99
C ASP A 622 -28.78 -10.78 -1.68
N THR A 623 -28.48 -9.89 -2.62
CA THR A 623 -27.25 -9.96 -3.43
C THR A 623 -25.99 -9.82 -2.59
N ARG A 624 -26.00 -8.98 -1.55
CA ARG A 624 -24.83 -8.76 -0.70
C ARG A 624 -24.56 -9.97 0.19
N LEU A 625 -25.61 -10.57 0.75
CA LEU A 625 -25.47 -11.82 1.50
C LEU A 625 -24.91 -12.93 0.59
N LEU A 626 -25.44 -13.06 -0.63
CA LEU A 626 -24.96 -14.04 -1.62
C LEU A 626 -23.48 -13.81 -1.96
N GLU A 627 -23.06 -12.57 -2.18
CA GLU A 627 -21.66 -12.21 -2.42
C GLU A 627 -20.75 -12.53 -1.24
N GLY A 628 -21.19 -12.21 -0.01
CA GLY A 628 -20.46 -12.50 1.22
C GLY A 628 -20.26 -14.00 1.46
N VAL A 629 -21.32 -14.80 1.29
CA VAL A 629 -21.25 -16.26 1.36
C VAL A 629 -20.26 -16.78 0.32
N ALA A 630 -20.41 -16.36 -0.93
CA ALA A 630 -19.57 -16.86 -2.02
C ALA A 630 -18.08 -16.46 -1.85
N ALA A 631 -17.80 -15.25 -1.33
CA ALA A 631 -16.44 -14.83 -0.99
C ALA A 631 -15.83 -15.72 0.11
N LEU A 632 -16.62 -16.11 1.11
CA LEU A 632 -16.18 -17.00 2.17
C LEU A 632 -15.92 -18.42 1.65
N VAL A 633 -16.77 -18.94 0.75
CA VAL A 633 -16.57 -20.24 0.11
C VAL A 633 -15.30 -20.25 -0.76
N LEU A 634 -15.06 -19.20 -1.55
CA LEU A 634 -13.84 -19.07 -2.34
C LEU A 634 -12.58 -19.03 -1.45
N ARG A 635 -12.66 -18.33 -0.31
CA ARG A 635 -11.57 -18.33 0.70
C ARG A 635 -11.33 -19.73 1.26
N ALA A 636 -12.39 -20.47 1.59
CA ALA A 636 -12.28 -21.85 2.07
C ALA A 636 -11.64 -22.78 1.04
N ALA A 637 -12.03 -22.67 -0.24
CA ALA A 637 -11.45 -23.45 -1.34
C ALA A 637 -9.95 -23.18 -1.52
N ALA A 638 -9.53 -21.90 -1.45
CA ALA A 638 -8.11 -21.55 -1.48
C ALA A 638 -7.34 -22.14 -0.29
N CYS A 639 -7.88 -21.98 0.93
CA CYS A 639 -7.27 -22.55 2.15
C CYS A 639 -7.19 -24.08 2.07
N LEU A 640 -8.18 -24.77 1.51
CA LEU A 640 -8.19 -26.23 1.37
C LEU A 640 -6.99 -26.74 0.57
N LEU A 641 -6.67 -26.10 -0.56
CA LEU A 641 -5.52 -26.51 -1.37
C LEU A 641 -4.20 -26.38 -0.59
N ASP A 642 -4.03 -25.30 0.17
CA ASP A 642 -2.83 -25.09 0.98
C ASP A 642 -2.79 -25.96 2.24
N VAL A 643 -3.94 -26.28 2.86
CA VAL A 643 -4.04 -27.26 3.94
C VAL A 643 -3.60 -28.63 3.45
N LEU A 644 -4.07 -29.07 2.28
CA LEU A 644 -3.66 -30.34 1.69
C LEU A 644 -2.16 -30.36 1.38
N ARG A 645 -1.64 -29.27 0.81
CA ARG A 645 -0.20 -29.08 0.56
C ARG A 645 0.64 -29.18 1.84
N LEU A 646 0.22 -28.49 2.90
CA LEU A 646 0.88 -28.51 4.21
C LEU A 646 0.85 -29.91 4.84
N ARG A 647 -0.31 -30.58 4.80
CA ARG A 647 -0.47 -31.93 5.36
C ARG A 647 0.37 -32.95 4.58
N ASP A 648 0.42 -32.86 3.26
CA ASP A 648 1.27 -33.69 2.41
C ASP A 648 2.76 -33.49 2.77
N ALA A 649 3.21 -32.25 2.93
CA ALA A 649 4.59 -31.91 3.32
C ALA A 649 4.97 -32.43 4.71
N LEU A 650 4.03 -32.38 5.67
CA LEU A 650 4.19 -32.91 7.02
C LEU A 650 3.89 -34.41 7.14
N ARG A 651 3.50 -35.07 6.04
CA ARG A 651 3.08 -36.47 5.98
C ARG A 651 1.90 -36.81 6.93
N LEU A 652 1.02 -35.86 7.18
CA LEU A 652 -0.19 -36.03 7.99
C LEU A 652 -1.31 -36.70 7.19
N PRO A 653 -2.26 -37.41 7.84
CA PRO A 653 -3.48 -37.90 7.19
C PRO A 653 -4.28 -36.74 6.60
N GLN A 654 -4.95 -36.93 5.46
CA GLN A 654 -5.85 -35.90 4.92
C GLN A 654 -7.15 -35.81 5.76
N PRO A 655 -7.86 -34.66 5.75
CA PRO A 655 -9.16 -34.54 6.42
C PRO A 655 -10.18 -35.55 5.91
N ASP A 656 -11.12 -35.95 6.77
CA ASP A 656 -12.24 -36.79 6.36
C ASP A 656 -13.27 -35.97 5.55
N GLY A 657 -13.94 -36.63 4.61
CA GLY A 657 -15.01 -35.99 3.83
C GLY A 657 -14.53 -34.88 2.89
N LEU A 658 -13.30 -34.98 2.37
CA LEU A 658 -12.79 -34.04 1.35
C LEU A 658 -13.75 -33.87 0.18
N PRO A 659 -13.83 -32.67 -0.43
CA PRO A 659 -14.48 -32.47 -1.72
C PRO A 659 -13.97 -33.45 -2.78
N GLU A 660 -14.86 -33.97 -3.62
CA GLU A 660 -14.55 -35.03 -4.58
C GLU A 660 -13.39 -34.63 -5.50
N ARG A 661 -13.35 -33.38 -5.96
CA ARG A 661 -12.37 -32.91 -6.96
C ARG A 661 -10.93 -32.81 -6.45
N VAL A 662 -10.69 -32.91 -5.13
CA VAL A 662 -9.33 -32.93 -4.55
C VAL A 662 -8.89 -34.31 -4.07
N ARG A 663 -9.79 -35.29 -3.98
CA ARG A 663 -9.48 -36.65 -3.48
C ARG A 663 -8.36 -37.28 -4.32
N GLY A 664 -7.38 -37.85 -3.63
CA GLY A 664 -6.15 -38.37 -4.25
C GLY A 664 -6.01 -39.89 -4.31
N GLY A 665 -6.97 -40.66 -3.79
CA GLY A 665 -6.84 -42.12 -3.70
C GLY A 665 -5.61 -42.59 -2.89
N GLY A 666 -5.15 -41.79 -1.93
CA GLY A 666 -3.93 -42.05 -1.14
C GLY A 666 -2.64 -41.46 -1.73
N LEU A 667 -2.65 -40.91 -2.95
CA LEU A 667 -1.51 -40.19 -3.52
C LEU A 667 -1.42 -38.76 -2.96
N ARG A 668 -0.22 -38.36 -2.55
CA ARG A 668 0.11 -37.00 -2.12
C ARG A 668 0.47 -36.15 -3.33
N ALA A 669 -0.13 -34.98 -3.48
CA ALA A 669 0.10 -34.09 -4.62
C ALA A 669 0.98 -32.89 -4.27
N GLY A 670 1.20 -32.62 -2.97
CA GLY A 670 2.07 -31.56 -2.49
C GLY A 670 1.79 -30.22 -3.19
N ARG A 671 2.83 -29.63 -3.78
CA ARG A 671 2.77 -28.31 -4.44
C ARG A 671 1.84 -28.25 -5.65
N LEU A 672 1.52 -29.41 -6.25
CA LEU A 672 0.77 -29.50 -7.49
C LEU A 672 -0.68 -29.96 -7.29
N GLY A 673 -1.13 -30.07 -6.03
CA GLY A 673 -2.50 -30.46 -5.68
C GLY A 673 -3.58 -29.58 -6.30
N TYR A 674 -3.29 -28.28 -6.50
CA TYR A 674 -4.21 -27.32 -7.15
C TYR A 674 -4.59 -27.71 -8.60
N ARG A 675 -3.84 -28.61 -9.25
CA ARG A 675 -4.14 -29.07 -10.62
C ARG A 675 -5.27 -30.09 -10.66
N ARG A 676 -5.50 -30.85 -9.57
CA ARG A 676 -6.49 -31.93 -9.55
C ARG A 676 -7.92 -31.46 -9.86
N PRO A 677 -8.44 -30.39 -9.23
CA PRO A 677 -9.80 -29.94 -9.52
C PRO A 677 -9.99 -29.53 -10.98
N ALA A 678 -8.99 -28.84 -11.54
CA ALA A 678 -9.00 -28.44 -12.95
C ALA A 678 -9.03 -29.66 -13.88
N ILE A 679 -8.17 -30.66 -13.64
CA ILE A 679 -8.11 -31.88 -14.47
C ILE A 679 -9.43 -32.65 -14.39
N ARG A 680 -9.99 -32.84 -13.18
CA ARG A 680 -11.24 -33.58 -12.98
C ARG A 680 -12.42 -32.87 -13.64
N TYR A 681 -12.56 -31.56 -13.46
CA TYR A 681 -13.59 -30.77 -14.14
C TYR A 681 -13.47 -30.88 -15.68
N LEU A 682 -12.27 -30.70 -16.23
CA LEU A 682 -12.08 -30.80 -17.67
C LEU A 682 -12.35 -32.21 -18.19
N ALA A 683 -12.03 -33.25 -17.41
CA ALA A 683 -12.38 -34.62 -17.74
C ALA A 683 -13.89 -34.85 -17.73
N GLU A 684 -14.61 -34.37 -16.70
CA GLU A 684 -16.08 -34.42 -16.60
C GLU A 684 -16.73 -33.78 -17.84
N VAL A 685 -16.31 -32.54 -18.17
CA VAL A 685 -16.83 -31.81 -19.34
C VAL A 685 -16.56 -32.56 -20.65
N LEU A 686 -15.36 -33.13 -20.82
CA LEU A 686 -15.03 -33.87 -22.04
C LEU A 686 -15.79 -35.19 -22.17
N VAL A 687 -16.04 -35.87 -21.05
CA VAL A 687 -16.86 -37.09 -21.02
C VAL A 687 -18.30 -36.76 -21.41
N GLU A 688 -18.91 -35.74 -20.79
CA GLU A 688 -20.26 -35.28 -21.13
C GLU A 688 -20.37 -34.82 -22.59
N ALA A 689 -19.37 -34.06 -23.06
CA ALA A 689 -19.28 -33.62 -24.45
C ALA A 689 -19.15 -34.79 -25.44
N ALA A 690 -18.52 -35.88 -25.02
CA ALA A 690 -18.38 -37.08 -25.83
C ALA A 690 -19.64 -37.96 -25.85
N GLU A 691 -20.57 -37.74 -24.91
CA GLU A 691 -21.86 -38.43 -24.85
C GLU A 691 -22.99 -37.63 -25.54
N THR A 692 -22.75 -36.35 -25.86
CA THR A 692 -23.74 -35.46 -26.44
C THR A 692 -23.66 -35.41 -27.99
N GLY A 693 -24.84 -35.53 -28.63
CA GLY A 693 -25.02 -35.36 -30.08
C GLY A 693 -24.50 -36.52 -30.96
N PRO A 694 -24.77 -36.48 -32.28
CA PRO A 694 -24.29 -37.50 -33.20
C PRO A 694 -22.76 -37.42 -33.39
N ALA A 695 -22.12 -38.58 -33.55
CA ALA A 695 -20.72 -38.66 -33.94
C ALA A 695 -20.59 -38.31 -35.43
N TYR A 696 -19.93 -37.19 -35.73
CA TYR A 696 -19.67 -36.74 -37.10
C TYR A 696 -18.28 -37.18 -37.56
N ASP A 697 -18.07 -37.32 -38.87
CA ASP A 697 -16.74 -37.65 -39.41
C ASP A 697 -15.73 -36.49 -39.31
N THR A 698 -16.21 -35.27 -39.01
CA THR A 698 -15.38 -34.06 -38.83
C THR A 698 -15.59 -33.45 -37.45
N PRO A 699 -14.66 -32.63 -36.92
CA PRO A 699 -14.88 -31.93 -35.65
C PRO A 699 -15.98 -30.87 -35.77
N HIS A 700 -16.88 -30.80 -34.79
CA HIS A 700 -17.94 -29.79 -34.71
C HIS A 700 -17.90 -29.01 -33.39
N PRO A 701 -18.08 -27.68 -33.41
CA PRO A 701 -18.06 -26.88 -32.20
C PRO A 701 -19.33 -27.15 -31.38
N LEU A 702 -19.16 -27.41 -30.09
CA LEU A 702 -20.27 -27.57 -29.13
C LEU A 702 -20.51 -26.29 -28.33
N GLY A 703 -19.48 -25.45 -28.18
CA GLY A 703 -19.59 -24.18 -27.48
C GLY A 703 -18.26 -23.73 -26.90
N ARG A 704 -18.33 -22.91 -25.84
CA ARG A 704 -17.18 -22.44 -25.08
C ARG A 704 -17.46 -22.61 -23.59
N ILE A 705 -16.45 -23.08 -22.86
CA ILE A 705 -16.47 -23.19 -21.40
C ILE A 705 -15.50 -22.17 -20.79
N ASP A 706 -15.76 -21.81 -19.54
CA ASP A 706 -14.79 -21.08 -18.73
C ASP A 706 -13.74 -22.08 -18.22
N LEU A 707 -12.47 -21.84 -18.55
CA LEU A 707 -11.40 -22.71 -18.07
C LEU A 707 -11.16 -22.48 -16.56
N PRO A 708 -10.96 -23.55 -15.77
CA PRO A 708 -10.67 -23.41 -14.34
C PRO A 708 -9.30 -22.75 -14.12
N THR A 709 -9.14 -22.03 -13.01
CA THR A 709 -7.90 -21.29 -12.65
C THR A 709 -6.64 -22.16 -12.74
N GLY A 710 -6.76 -23.45 -12.42
CA GLY A 710 -5.68 -24.42 -12.47
C GLY A 710 -5.38 -25.03 -13.85
N ALA A 711 -6.12 -24.70 -14.92
CA ALA A 711 -5.98 -25.35 -16.23
C ALA A 711 -4.67 -25.00 -16.95
N ARG A 712 -4.09 -23.84 -16.67
CA ARG A 712 -2.92 -23.36 -17.41
C ARG A 712 -1.71 -24.25 -17.15
N GLY A 713 -1.12 -24.78 -18.22
CA GLY A 713 0.08 -25.62 -18.17
C GLY A 713 -0.15 -27.04 -17.66
N VAL A 714 -1.39 -27.44 -17.34
CA VAL A 714 -1.68 -28.85 -17.00
C VAL A 714 -1.45 -29.78 -18.19
N TYR A 715 -1.40 -29.31 -19.42
CA TYR A 715 -1.12 -30.15 -20.58
C TYR A 715 0.36 -30.55 -20.73
N PHE A 716 1.29 -29.95 -19.96
CA PHE A 716 2.73 -30.21 -20.14
C PHE A 716 3.14 -31.63 -19.72
N ALA A 717 2.42 -32.28 -18.80
CA ALA A 717 2.80 -33.60 -18.31
C ALA A 717 2.27 -34.79 -19.14
N PHE A 718 1.48 -34.52 -20.19
CA PHE A 718 1.01 -35.56 -21.11
C PHE A 718 2.19 -36.26 -21.79
N GLY A 719 2.25 -37.58 -21.62
CA GLY A 719 3.30 -38.41 -22.21
C GLY A 719 4.69 -38.14 -21.62
N THR A 720 4.79 -37.59 -20.40
CA THR A 720 6.07 -37.39 -19.72
C THR A 720 6.14 -37.99 -18.32
N LEU A 721 5.05 -38.51 -17.76
CA LEU A 721 5.01 -39.05 -16.39
C LEU A 721 6.05 -40.15 -16.14
N GLY A 722 6.27 -41.05 -17.11
CA GLY A 722 7.32 -42.07 -16.99
C GLY A 722 8.72 -41.45 -16.96
N GLY A 723 8.94 -40.40 -17.76
CA GLY A 723 10.20 -39.68 -17.76
C GLY A 723 10.46 -38.91 -16.46
N GLU A 724 9.42 -38.33 -15.86
CA GLU A 724 9.50 -37.68 -14.55
C GLU A 724 9.78 -38.67 -13.42
N ALA A 725 9.17 -39.86 -13.47
CA ALA A 725 9.51 -40.98 -12.58
C ALA A 725 10.98 -41.41 -12.76
N LEU A 726 11.47 -41.49 -13.99
CA LEU A 726 12.87 -41.83 -14.23
C LEU A 726 13.83 -40.78 -13.65
N LEU A 727 13.60 -39.48 -13.92
CA LEU A 727 14.43 -38.39 -13.41
C LEU A 727 14.43 -38.33 -11.87
N ALA A 728 13.28 -38.59 -11.24
CA ALA A 728 13.15 -38.62 -9.78
C ALA A 728 14.00 -39.75 -9.14
N ALA A 729 14.16 -40.87 -9.85
CA ALA A 729 14.92 -42.02 -9.39
C ALA A 729 16.44 -41.87 -9.54
N LEU A 730 16.95 -40.82 -10.21
CA LEU A 730 18.39 -40.68 -10.44
C LEU A 730 19.18 -40.40 -9.13
N PRO A 731 20.34 -41.04 -8.91
CA PRO A 731 21.14 -40.87 -7.69
C PRO A 731 21.68 -39.46 -7.46
N TRP A 732 22.05 -38.74 -8.53
CA TRP A 732 22.57 -37.38 -8.47
C TRP A 732 21.47 -36.31 -8.43
N GLN A 733 20.20 -36.72 -8.50
CA GLN A 733 19.09 -35.77 -8.46
C GLN A 733 18.96 -35.15 -7.07
N ALA A 734 18.89 -33.82 -7.05
CA ALA A 734 18.67 -33.07 -5.83
C ALA A 734 17.36 -33.51 -5.15
N GLY A 735 17.36 -33.63 -3.81
CA GLY A 735 16.17 -34.06 -3.07
C GLY A 735 14.94 -33.19 -3.35
N TYR A 736 15.12 -31.89 -3.58
CA TYR A 736 14.02 -30.98 -3.91
C TYR A 736 13.41 -31.24 -5.31
N HIS A 737 14.23 -31.58 -6.30
CA HIS A 737 13.72 -31.94 -7.62
C HIS A 737 13.00 -33.29 -7.59
N ARG A 738 13.51 -34.25 -6.80
CA ARG A 738 12.84 -35.53 -6.58
C ARG A 738 11.45 -35.33 -5.94
N ALA A 739 11.36 -34.48 -4.91
CA ALA A 739 10.09 -34.13 -4.29
C ALA A 739 9.11 -33.48 -5.28
N LYS A 740 9.60 -32.56 -6.13
CA LYS A 740 8.76 -31.94 -7.18
C LYS A 740 8.22 -32.95 -8.19
N ALA A 741 9.04 -33.90 -8.62
CA ALA A 741 8.60 -34.96 -9.52
C ALA A 741 7.60 -35.89 -8.83
N ALA A 742 7.81 -36.22 -7.55
CA ALA A 742 6.83 -36.97 -6.75
C ALA A 742 5.49 -36.23 -6.62
N ASP A 743 5.50 -34.92 -6.36
CA ASP A 743 4.30 -34.07 -6.34
C ASP A 743 3.57 -34.11 -7.69
N LEU A 744 4.31 -34.05 -8.80
CA LEU A 744 3.74 -34.10 -10.15
C LEU A 744 3.07 -35.45 -10.41
N LEU A 745 3.77 -36.55 -10.11
CA LEU A 745 3.26 -37.90 -10.26
C LEU A 745 2.02 -38.11 -9.39
N GLY A 746 2.05 -37.68 -8.13
CA GLY A 746 0.91 -37.82 -7.22
C GLY A 746 -0.28 -36.92 -7.60
N ALA A 747 -0.02 -35.70 -8.10
CA ALA A 747 -1.06 -34.81 -8.59
C ALA A 747 -1.81 -35.43 -9.78
N TRP A 748 -1.10 -36.08 -10.70
CA TRP A 748 -1.68 -36.70 -11.89
C TRP A 748 -2.28 -38.08 -11.65
N GLY A 749 -1.58 -38.95 -10.92
CA GLY A 749 -1.98 -40.34 -10.73
C GLY A 749 -3.36 -40.50 -10.09
N GLY A 750 -3.80 -39.50 -9.30
CA GLY A 750 -5.13 -39.45 -8.70
C GLY A 750 -6.23 -38.84 -9.60
N THR A 751 -6.00 -38.71 -10.90
CA THR A 751 -6.91 -38.04 -11.85
C THR A 751 -7.15 -38.87 -13.11
N PRO A 752 -8.26 -38.65 -13.83
CA PRO A 752 -8.53 -39.36 -15.09
C PRO A 752 -7.41 -39.18 -16.13
N TRP A 753 -6.75 -38.02 -16.19
CA TRP A 753 -5.68 -37.80 -17.16
C TRP A 753 -4.37 -38.50 -16.80
N GLY A 754 -4.20 -38.98 -15.57
CA GLY A 754 -3.04 -39.76 -15.14
C GLY A 754 -3.34 -41.23 -14.87
N ASP A 755 -4.52 -41.73 -15.24
CA ASP A 755 -4.97 -43.10 -14.96
C ASP A 755 -4.34 -44.19 -15.85
N GLY A 756 -3.65 -43.80 -16.93
CA GLY A 756 -3.01 -44.74 -17.86
C GLY A 756 -3.98 -45.53 -18.74
N SER A 757 -5.25 -45.12 -18.82
CA SER A 757 -6.30 -45.78 -19.62
C SER A 757 -6.09 -45.69 -21.13
N GLY A 758 -5.23 -44.77 -21.59
CA GLY A 758 -5.04 -44.49 -23.01
C GLY A 758 -6.19 -43.66 -23.63
N ARG A 759 -7.17 -43.23 -22.83
CA ARG A 759 -8.35 -42.49 -23.30
C ARG A 759 -8.12 -41.01 -23.58
N TRP A 760 -6.92 -40.53 -23.30
CA TRP A 760 -6.58 -39.11 -23.38
C TRP A 760 -5.37 -38.87 -24.28
N ARG A 761 -5.44 -37.85 -25.11
CA ARG A 761 -4.27 -37.37 -25.87
C ARG A 761 -4.22 -35.84 -25.90
N ARG A 762 -3.00 -35.31 -25.97
CA ARG A 762 -2.74 -33.89 -26.20
C ARG A 762 -2.52 -33.64 -27.70
N LEU A 763 -3.16 -32.60 -28.21
CA LEU A 763 -3.03 -32.13 -29.58
C LEU A 763 -2.39 -30.74 -29.61
N TRP A 764 -1.65 -30.46 -30.66
CA TRP A 764 -0.98 -29.16 -30.85
C TRP A 764 -1.29 -28.62 -32.23
N PHE A 765 -1.88 -27.43 -32.27
CA PHE A 765 -2.40 -26.83 -33.51
C PHE A 765 -1.85 -25.44 -33.74
N GLY A 766 -1.66 -25.06 -35.00
CA GLY A 766 -1.36 -23.70 -35.43
C GLY A 766 -2.57 -23.08 -36.13
N ALA A 767 -2.99 -21.88 -35.71
CA ALA A 767 -4.12 -21.20 -36.36
C ALA A 767 -3.68 -20.49 -37.64
N GLN A 768 -4.52 -20.54 -38.68
CA GLN A 768 -4.29 -19.77 -39.91
C GLN A 768 -4.57 -18.26 -39.69
N ALA A 769 -5.52 -17.91 -38.83
CA ALA A 769 -5.89 -16.55 -38.49
C ALA A 769 -5.80 -16.29 -36.98
N THR A 770 -5.63 -15.03 -36.58
CA THR A 770 -5.64 -14.65 -35.16
C THR A 770 -7.08 -14.75 -34.63
N GLN A 771 -7.31 -15.72 -33.75
CA GLN A 771 -8.55 -15.89 -32.99
C GLN A 771 -8.18 -16.33 -31.58
N ASP A 772 -9.03 -16.09 -30.58
CA ASP A 772 -8.85 -16.66 -29.23
C ASP A 772 -9.72 -17.93 -29.08
N PRO A 773 -9.12 -19.12 -29.27
CA PRO A 773 -9.84 -20.39 -29.18
C PRO A 773 -9.92 -20.96 -27.75
N GLU A 774 -9.35 -20.29 -26.75
CA GLU A 774 -9.22 -20.84 -25.40
C GLU A 774 -10.61 -21.18 -24.81
N GLY A 775 -10.78 -22.39 -24.25
CA GLY A 775 -12.06 -22.87 -23.74
C GLY A 775 -13.06 -23.34 -24.80
N GLN A 776 -12.76 -23.29 -26.10
CA GLN A 776 -13.65 -23.87 -27.09
C GLN A 776 -13.74 -25.40 -26.93
N LEU A 777 -14.97 -25.90 -26.92
CA LEU A 777 -15.32 -27.30 -26.78
C LEU A 777 -15.83 -27.83 -28.11
N TRP A 778 -15.31 -28.98 -28.51
CA TRP A 778 -15.57 -29.59 -29.81
C TRP A 778 -15.92 -31.06 -29.67
N ARG A 779 -16.89 -31.52 -30.44
CA ARG A 779 -17.11 -32.95 -30.70
C ARG A 779 -16.10 -33.40 -31.74
N THR A 780 -15.36 -34.47 -31.47
CA THR A 780 -14.47 -35.14 -32.43
C THR A 780 -15.10 -36.45 -32.92
N PRO A 781 -14.57 -37.09 -33.98
CA PRO A 781 -15.24 -38.24 -34.58
C PRO A 781 -15.49 -39.45 -33.67
N ASN A 782 -14.70 -39.60 -32.61
CA ASN A 782 -14.91 -40.66 -31.61
C ASN A 782 -14.94 -40.12 -30.18
N GLY A 783 -15.12 -38.80 -29.99
CA GLY A 783 -14.76 -38.19 -28.72
C GLY A 783 -15.09 -36.72 -28.60
N ALA A 784 -14.41 -36.03 -27.70
CA ALA A 784 -14.51 -34.59 -27.56
C ALA A 784 -13.13 -34.01 -27.26
N MET A 785 -12.93 -32.75 -27.63
CA MET A 785 -11.72 -32.01 -27.31
C MET A 785 -12.02 -30.61 -26.79
N VAL A 786 -11.12 -30.10 -25.96
CA VAL A 786 -11.16 -28.74 -25.43
C VAL A 786 -9.80 -28.07 -25.64
N ILE A 787 -9.83 -26.80 -26.03
CA ILE A 787 -8.62 -26.00 -26.25
C ILE A 787 -8.24 -25.32 -24.92
N LEU A 788 -7.03 -25.60 -24.42
CA LEU A 788 -6.58 -25.20 -23.07
C LEU A 788 -5.64 -24.00 -23.04
N SER A 789 -5.04 -23.66 -24.18
CA SER A 789 -4.16 -22.51 -24.27
C SER A 789 -4.07 -21.98 -25.71
N TRP A 790 -3.76 -20.71 -25.80
CA TRP A 790 -3.50 -20.00 -27.04
C TRP A 790 -2.36 -18.99 -26.87
N GLN A 791 -1.39 -19.03 -27.77
CA GLN A 791 -0.31 -18.06 -27.82
C GLN A 791 -0.33 -17.28 -29.13
N ALA A 792 -0.91 -16.07 -29.10
CA ALA A 792 -1.09 -15.22 -30.27
C ALA A 792 0.21 -14.80 -30.98
N ARG A 793 1.34 -14.73 -30.26
CA ARG A 793 2.67 -14.39 -30.81
C ARG A 793 3.79 -15.17 -30.10
N PRO A 794 4.83 -15.63 -30.81
CA PRO A 794 5.07 -15.46 -32.24
C PRO A 794 4.44 -16.54 -33.15
N HIS A 795 3.97 -17.67 -32.59
CA HIS A 795 3.70 -18.87 -33.39
C HIS A 795 2.22 -19.16 -33.69
N LYS A 796 1.27 -18.50 -33.00
CA LYS A 796 -0.18 -18.78 -33.15
C LYS A 796 -0.49 -20.25 -32.83
N ASP A 797 -0.01 -20.69 -31.68
CA ASP A 797 -0.09 -22.09 -31.25
C ASP A 797 -1.18 -22.28 -30.21
N SER A 798 -1.89 -23.39 -30.32
CA SER A 798 -2.87 -23.86 -29.34
C SER A 798 -2.59 -25.29 -28.91
N VAL A 799 -2.86 -25.55 -27.64
CA VAL A 799 -2.85 -26.91 -27.09
C VAL A 799 -4.27 -27.32 -26.76
N ALA A 800 -4.66 -28.51 -27.19
CA ALA A 800 -5.95 -29.11 -26.85
C ALA A 800 -5.75 -30.47 -26.18
N VAL A 801 -6.74 -30.90 -25.41
CA VAL A 801 -6.84 -32.27 -24.90
C VAL A 801 -8.07 -32.90 -25.50
N GLU A 802 -7.91 -34.12 -26.02
CA GLU A 802 -8.99 -34.94 -26.56
C GLU A 802 -9.20 -36.18 -25.69
N TYR A 803 -10.48 -36.52 -25.52
CA TYR A 803 -10.97 -37.72 -24.86
C TYR A 803 -11.60 -38.67 -25.89
N SER A 804 -11.29 -39.97 -25.82
CA SER A 804 -11.97 -41.05 -26.54
C SER A 804 -12.52 -42.09 -25.55
N PRO A 805 -13.84 -42.43 -25.56
CA PRO A 805 -14.44 -43.36 -24.60
C PRO A 805 -13.81 -44.76 -24.60
N ASP A 806 -13.36 -45.23 -25.76
CA ASP A 806 -12.76 -46.55 -25.99
C ASP A 806 -11.21 -46.53 -26.05
N GLY A 807 -10.59 -45.34 -25.95
CA GLY A 807 -9.14 -45.17 -26.14
C GLY A 807 -8.66 -45.24 -27.59
N VAL A 808 -9.57 -45.36 -28.56
CA VAL A 808 -9.23 -45.42 -29.99
C VAL A 808 -9.44 -44.05 -30.63
N PHE A 809 -8.35 -43.36 -30.93
CA PHE A 809 -8.43 -42.05 -31.57
C PHE A 809 -8.52 -42.16 -33.10
N ARG A 810 -9.40 -41.34 -33.68
CA ARG A 810 -9.49 -41.17 -35.14
C ARG A 810 -8.77 -39.90 -35.57
N ASP A 811 -8.14 -39.95 -36.74
CA ASP A 811 -7.52 -38.77 -37.33
C ASP A 811 -8.57 -37.83 -37.90
N PHE A 812 -8.31 -36.53 -37.80
CA PHE A 812 -9.17 -35.50 -38.34
C PHE A 812 -8.38 -34.23 -38.68
N THR A 813 -8.93 -33.44 -39.61
CA THR A 813 -8.48 -32.08 -39.88
C THR A 813 -9.30 -31.10 -39.05
N PHE A 814 -8.63 -30.26 -38.26
CA PHE A 814 -9.30 -29.26 -37.45
C PHE A 814 -9.59 -28.00 -38.29
N PRO A 815 -10.86 -27.59 -38.52
CA PRO A 815 -11.19 -26.55 -39.50
C PRO A 815 -10.51 -25.19 -39.22
N GLY A 816 -9.68 -24.70 -40.16
CA GLY A 816 -8.94 -23.45 -40.01
C GLY A 816 -7.62 -23.55 -39.23
N TRP A 817 -7.21 -24.78 -38.91
CA TRP A 817 -6.01 -25.12 -38.14
C TRP A 817 -5.18 -26.18 -38.85
N HIS A 818 -3.89 -26.26 -38.51
CA HIS A 818 -3.01 -27.34 -38.92
C HIS A 818 -2.32 -27.94 -37.70
N HIS A 819 -2.03 -29.24 -37.73
CA HIS A 819 -1.26 -29.89 -36.67
C HIS A 819 0.19 -29.40 -36.72
N LEU A 820 0.73 -28.98 -35.56
CA LEU A 820 2.13 -28.56 -35.44
C LEU A 820 3.03 -29.69 -35.00
N HIS A 821 2.51 -30.57 -34.15
CA HIS A 821 3.22 -31.70 -33.60
C HIS A 821 2.33 -32.95 -33.62
N PRO A 822 2.93 -34.15 -33.70
CA PRO A 822 2.19 -35.40 -33.52
C PRO A 822 1.42 -35.40 -32.20
N PRO A 823 0.22 -36.01 -32.17
CA PRO A 823 -0.53 -36.20 -30.93
C PRO A 823 0.30 -36.89 -29.86
N ARG A 824 0.28 -36.37 -28.63
CA ARG A 824 0.94 -37.02 -27.50
C ARG A 824 -0.06 -37.83 -26.68
N PRO A 825 0.11 -39.15 -26.54
CA PRO A 825 -0.78 -39.96 -25.72
C PRO A 825 -0.60 -39.64 -24.23
N GLN A 826 -1.52 -40.13 -23.41
CA GLN A 826 -1.48 -40.05 -21.95
C GLN A 826 -0.14 -40.53 -21.35
N GLY A 827 0.39 -41.67 -21.81
CA GLY A 827 1.68 -42.24 -21.37
C GLY A 827 1.56 -43.27 -20.23
N TRP A 828 2.70 -43.56 -19.58
CA TRP A 828 2.93 -44.62 -18.56
C TRP A 828 2.10 -44.52 -17.27
N GLY A 829 1.25 -43.51 -17.07
CA GLY A 829 0.55 -43.25 -15.81
C GLY A 829 -0.29 -44.43 -15.24
N GLY A 830 -0.93 -44.17 -14.09
CA GLY A 830 -1.83 -45.09 -13.41
C GLY A 830 -1.73 -44.91 -11.90
N ALA A 831 -2.87 -44.78 -11.21
CA ALA A 831 -2.91 -44.52 -9.77
C ALA A 831 -2.09 -45.56 -8.98
N ASP A 832 -2.37 -46.84 -9.21
CA ASP A 832 -1.68 -47.95 -8.53
C ASP A 832 -0.21 -48.06 -8.90
N ARG A 833 0.11 -47.85 -10.19
CA ARG A 833 1.47 -47.89 -10.72
C ARG A 833 2.33 -46.78 -10.12
N ILE A 834 1.82 -45.55 -10.13
CA ILE A 834 2.47 -44.37 -9.53
C ILE A 834 2.59 -44.56 -8.02
N ALA A 835 1.55 -45.03 -7.34
CA ALA A 835 1.60 -45.30 -5.90
C ALA A 835 2.69 -46.34 -5.57
N ARG A 836 2.79 -47.42 -6.36
CA ARG A 836 3.84 -48.44 -6.21
C ARG A 836 5.22 -47.84 -6.45
N TYR A 837 5.40 -47.06 -7.50
CA TYR A 837 6.66 -46.37 -7.79
C TYR A 837 7.09 -45.45 -6.63
N LEU A 838 6.20 -44.61 -6.12
CA LEU A 838 6.52 -43.68 -5.03
C LEU A 838 6.88 -44.43 -3.74
N ARG A 839 6.19 -45.54 -3.43
CA ARG A 839 6.57 -46.42 -2.31
C ARG A 839 7.96 -47.01 -2.51
N LEU A 840 8.26 -47.55 -3.69
CA LEU A 840 9.58 -48.11 -4.01
C LEU A 840 10.69 -47.06 -3.88
N LEU A 841 10.44 -45.83 -4.34
CA LEU A 841 11.38 -44.72 -4.22
C LEU A 841 11.63 -44.34 -2.74
N ASP A 842 10.59 -44.32 -1.91
CA ASP A 842 10.70 -44.06 -0.47
C ASP A 842 11.41 -45.20 0.27
N GLU A 843 11.16 -46.46 -0.10
CA GLU A 843 11.70 -47.66 0.56
C GLU A 843 13.14 -47.98 0.14
N ARG A 844 13.45 -47.88 -1.16
CA ARG A 844 14.73 -48.29 -1.76
C ARG A 844 15.67 -47.12 -2.06
N GLY A 845 15.15 -45.89 -2.06
CA GLY A 845 15.90 -44.72 -2.49
C GLY A 845 16.10 -44.68 -4.02
N PRO A 846 17.08 -43.90 -4.51
CA PRO A 846 17.38 -43.79 -5.94
C PRO A 846 17.66 -45.13 -6.61
N ALA A 847 17.25 -45.29 -7.86
CA ALA A 847 17.53 -46.47 -8.66
C ALA A 847 19.02 -46.50 -9.09
N PRO A 848 19.61 -47.70 -9.26
CA PRO A 848 20.94 -47.82 -9.86
C PRO A 848 20.94 -47.30 -11.30
N TYR A 849 22.06 -46.71 -11.72
CA TYR A 849 22.26 -46.27 -13.10
C TYR A 849 23.16 -47.26 -13.86
N ASP A 850 22.94 -47.42 -15.17
CA ASP A 850 23.74 -48.28 -16.04
C ASP A 850 24.22 -47.48 -17.27
N VAL A 851 25.52 -47.16 -17.30
CA VAL A 851 26.13 -46.47 -18.44
C VAL A 851 26.15 -47.37 -19.69
N ALA A 852 26.21 -48.71 -19.53
CA ALA A 852 26.14 -49.63 -20.65
C ALA A 852 24.75 -49.62 -21.29
N ALA A 853 23.67 -49.47 -20.52
CA ALA A 853 22.30 -49.31 -21.05
C ALA A 853 22.19 -48.10 -21.99
N VAL A 854 22.80 -46.97 -21.64
CA VAL A 854 22.82 -45.77 -22.50
C VAL A 854 23.59 -46.03 -23.80
N ARG A 855 24.71 -46.75 -23.73
CA ARG A 855 25.46 -47.14 -24.94
C ARG A 855 24.68 -48.10 -25.83
N ARG A 856 23.97 -49.08 -25.24
CA ARG A 856 23.05 -49.96 -25.97
C ARG A 856 21.91 -49.19 -26.63
N LEU A 857 21.35 -48.20 -25.94
CA LEU A 857 20.35 -47.31 -26.50
C LEU A 857 20.90 -46.52 -27.69
N ALA A 858 22.10 -45.94 -27.56
CA ALA A 858 22.78 -45.22 -28.63
C ALA A 858 23.04 -46.13 -29.86
N GLU A 859 23.52 -47.34 -29.62
CA GLU A 859 23.76 -48.35 -30.67
C GLU A 859 22.47 -48.77 -31.37
N GLY A 860 21.44 -49.14 -30.60
CA GLY A 860 20.15 -49.60 -31.14
C GLY A 860 19.36 -48.51 -31.88
N THR A 861 19.53 -47.25 -31.49
CA THR A 861 18.84 -46.12 -32.16
C THR A 861 19.69 -45.43 -33.23
N GLY A 862 21.02 -45.63 -33.23
CA GLY A 862 21.96 -44.86 -34.03
C GLY A 862 22.14 -43.40 -33.57
N LEU A 863 21.62 -43.04 -32.39
CA LEU A 863 21.81 -41.71 -31.81
C LEU A 863 23.25 -41.54 -31.27
N PRO A 864 23.80 -40.31 -31.28
CA PRO A 864 25.02 -40.02 -30.54
C PRO A 864 24.87 -40.40 -29.06
N VAL A 865 25.92 -40.95 -28.45
CA VAL A 865 25.91 -41.37 -27.03
C VAL A 865 25.44 -40.24 -26.10
N SER A 866 25.84 -39.00 -26.37
CA SER A 866 25.40 -37.82 -25.61
C SER A 866 23.90 -37.53 -25.73
N SER A 867 23.28 -37.84 -26.86
CA SER A 867 21.82 -37.69 -27.06
C SER A 867 21.05 -38.83 -26.36
N ALA A 868 21.53 -40.06 -26.46
CA ALA A 868 20.97 -41.19 -25.70
C ALA A 868 21.10 -40.95 -24.17
N ALA A 869 22.22 -40.37 -23.73
CA ALA A 869 22.41 -39.97 -22.34
C ALA A 869 21.43 -38.86 -21.93
N SER A 870 21.23 -37.83 -22.77
CA SER A 870 20.27 -36.75 -22.51
C SER A 870 18.83 -37.27 -22.37
N ALA A 871 18.44 -38.24 -23.21
CA ALA A 871 17.16 -38.92 -23.08
C ALA A 871 17.06 -39.67 -21.74
N ALA A 872 18.02 -40.53 -21.41
CA ALA A 872 17.98 -41.38 -20.21
C ALA A 872 18.15 -40.61 -18.89
N TYR A 873 19.04 -39.61 -18.85
CA TYR A 873 19.52 -38.98 -17.63
C TYR A 873 19.26 -37.47 -17.56
N GLY A 874 18.71 -36.87 -18.62
CA GLY A 874 18.51 -35.42 -18.74
C GLY A 874 19.81 -34.66 -19.04
N TYR A 875 19.70 -33.46 -19.61
CA TYR A 875 20.87 -32.64 -19.97
C TYR A 875 21.27 -31.65 -18.84
N PRO A 876 22.48 -31.77 -18.25
CA PRO A 876 22.88 -30.98 -17.08
C PRO A 876 23.67 -29.69 -17.43
N PHE A 877 24.03 -29.45 -18.69
CA PHE A 877 24.93 -28.35 -19.10
C PHE A 877 24.21 -27.07 -19.54
N THR A 878 22.99 -26.84 -19.07
CA THR A 878 22.31 -25.54 -19.24
C THR A 878 22.86 -24.52 -18.25
N VAL A 879 22.98 -23.25 -18.66
CA VAL A 879 23.38 -22.12 -17.80
C VAL A 879 22.57 -22.13 -16.50
N GLY A 880 23.23 -22.01 -15.35
CA GLY A 880 22.58 -22.00 -14.03
C GLY A 880 22.40 -23.37 -13.37
N ARG A 881 22.94 -24.45 -13.96
CA ARG A 881 22.93 -25.82 -13.40
C ARG A 881 24.31 -26.35 -13.02
N GLU A 882 25.26 -25.47 -12.76
CA GLU A 882 26.66 -25.82 -12.44
C GLU A 882 26.74 -26.74 -11.21
N LYS A 883 25.84 -26.54 -10.23
CA LYS A 883 25.74 -27.38 -9.03
C LYS A 883 25.22 -28.78 -9.31
N ASP A 884 24.28 -28.93 -10.25
CA ASP A 884 23.74 -30.24 -10.63
C ASP A 884 24.80 -31.03 -11.40
N ARG A 885 25.55 -30.35 -12.29
CA ARG A 885 26.72 -30.93 -12.96
C ARG A 885 27.75 -31.47 -11.99
N ALA A 886 28.02 -30.75 -10.89
CA ALA A 886 28.99 -31.18 -9.88
C ALA A 886 28.59 -32.46 -9.12
N ARG A 887 27.32 -32.89 -9.21
CA ARG A 887 26.81 -34.12 -8.57
C ARG A 887 26.88 -35.35 -9.48
N LEU A 888 27.18 -35.17 -10.77
CA LEU A 888 27.22 -36.27 -11.72
C LEU A 888 28.38 -37.22 -11.41
N PRO A 889 28.14 -38.54 -11.42
CA PRO A 889 29.22 -39.53 -11.45
C PRO A 889 30.14 -39.32 -12.65
N ALA A 890 31.44 -39.61 -12.47
CA ALA A 890 32.45 -39.34 -13.52
C ALA A 890 32.21 -40.13 -14.81
N ASP A 891 31.72 -41.37 -14.69
CA ASP A 891 31.36 -42.23 -15.81
C ASP A 891 30.10 -41.75 -16.55
N VAL A 892 29.14 -41.12 -15.86
CA VAL A 892 27.98 -40.45 -16.47
C VAL A 892 28.40 -39.16 -17.15
N ALA A 893 29.25 -38.33 -16.52
CA ALA A 893 29.76 -37.10 -17.10
C ALA A 893 30.52 -37.34 -18.41
N ALA A 894 31.27 -38.45 -18.48
CA ALA A 894 32.00 -38.88 -19.67
C ALA A 894 31.08 -39.16 -20.87
N LEU A 895 29.80 -39.50 -20.68
CA LEU A 895 28.86 -39.71 -21.79
C LEU A 895 28.53 -38.44 -22.57
N TYR A 896 28.75 -37.28 -21.95
CA TYR A 896 28.50 -35.97 -22.54
C TYR A 896 29.77 -35.28 -23.03
N THR A 897 30.94 -35.89 -22.82
CA THR A 897 32.22 -35.28 -23.20
C THR A 897 32.74 -35.98 -24.45
N ASP A 898 33.15 -35.20 -25.44
CA ASP A 898 33.83 -35.73 -26.61
C ASP A 898 35.24 -36.21 -26.20
N PRO A 899 35.60 -37.49 -26.44
CA PRO A 899 36.85 -38.05 -25.96
C PRO A 899 38.10 -37.51 -26.68
N GLU A 900 37.96 -36.90 -27.86
CA GLU A 900 39.08 -36.36 -28.65
C GLU A 900 39.35 -34.89 -28.31
N THR A 901 38.30 -34.10 -28.11
CA THR A 901 38.40 -32.65 -27.86
C THR A 901 38.31 -32.28 -26.38
N GLY A 902 37.73 -33.15 -25.54
CA GLY A 902 37.43 -32.85 -24.14
C GLY A 902 36.30 -31.82 -23.96
N GLU A 903 35.66 -31.39 -25.04
CA GLU A 903 34.53 -30.45 -25.01
C GLU A 903 33.22 -31.18 -24.68
N HIS A 904 32.27 -30.46 -24.07
CA HIS A 904 30.94 -31.01 -23.81
C HIS A 904 30.14 -31.00 -25.10
N ALA A 905 29.49 -32.13 -25.40
CA ALA A 905 28.57 -32.24 -26.52
C ALA A 905 27.51 -31.11 -26.43
N GLY A 906 27.22 -30.52 -27.59
CA GLY A 906 26.23 -29.47 -27.72
C GLY A 906 24.84 -29.88 -27.22
N ARG A 907 23.93 -28.91 -27.16
CA ARG A 907 22.55 -29.13 -26.71
C ARG A 907 21.88 -30.30 -27.46
N PRO A 908 20.97 -31.04 -26.82
CA PRO A 908 20.27 -32.14 -27.46
C PRO A 908 19.54 -31.67 -28.73
N ARG A 909 19.41 -32.58 -29.70
CA ARG A 909 18.76 -32.29 -31.01
C ARG A 909 17.33 -31.81 -30.84
N SER A 910 16.58 -32.41 -29.92
CA SER A 910 15.19 -32.03 -29.63
C SER A 910 14.79 -32.48 -28.23
N TRP A 911 14.36 -31.54 -27.39
CA TRP A 911 13.79 -31.83 -26.08
C TRP A 911 12.54 -32.72 -26.18
N GLN A 912 11.78 -32.59 -27.27
CA GLN A 912 10.58 -33.38 -27.50
C GLN A 912 10.89 -34.86 -27.71
N LEU A 913 11.99 -35.15 -28.40
CA LEU A 913 12.46 -36.52 -28.62
C LEU A 913 13.00 -37.13 -27.33
N ASP A 914 13.81 -36.36 -26.59
CA ASP A 914 14.33 -36.79 -25.29
C ASP A 914 13.20 -37.16 -24.34
N ASP A 915 12.14 -36.35 -24.26
CA ASP A 915 10.96 -36.65 -23.43
C ASP A 915 10.24 -37.94 -23.86
N ALA A 916 10.09 -38.16 -25.17
CA ALA A 916 9.43 -39.35 -25.70
C ALA A 916 10.23 -40.62 -25.41
N LEU A 917 11.55 -40.59 -25.64
CA LEU A 917 12.43 -41.71 -25.31
C LEU A 917 12.46 -41.95 -23.80
N ARG A 918 12.58 -40.91 -22.98
CA ARG A 918 12.59 -41.02 -21.52
C ARG A 918 11.30 -41.64 -20.97
N GLN A 919 10.18 -41.28 -21.57
CA GLN A 919 8.87 -41.86 -21.26
C GLN A 919 8.82 -43.37 -21.51
N LEU A 920 9.57 -43.88 -22.49
CA LEU A 920 9.63 -45.30 -22.86
C LEU A 920 10.71 -46.07 -22.11
N LEU A 921 11.79 -45.41 -21.70
CA LEU A 921 12.86 -46.01 -20.89
C LEU A 921 12.39 -46.36 -19.47
N MET A 922 11.25 -45.81 -19.02
CA MET A 922 10.62 -46.19 -17.76
C MET A 922 9.88 -47.53 -17.91
N PRO A 923 10.31 -48.61 -17.22
CA PRO A 923 9.70 -49.93 -17.36
C PRO A 923 8.22 -49.96 -16.96
N ALA A 924 7.43 -50.81 -17.61
CA ALA A 924 5.99 -50.93 -17.37
C ALA A 924 5.63 -51.31 -15.92
N ASP A 925 6.40 -52.22 -15.31
CA ASP A 925 6.42 -52.40 -13.85
C ASP A 925 7.51 -51.49 -13.26
N PRO A 926 7.16 -50.50 -12.40
CA PRO A 926 8.17 -49.62 -11.81
C PRO A 926 9.26 -50.34 -11.01
N GLU A 927 9.01 -51.56 -10.51
CA GLU A 927 10.03 -52.31 -9.76
C GLU A 927 11.22 -52.73 -10.61
N ASP A 928 10.99 -52.99 -11.90
CA ASP A 928 12.02 -53.40 -12.85
C ASP A 928 13.13 -52.35 -12.99
N LEU A 929 12.82 -51.07 -12.72
CA LEU A 929 13.83 -50.01 -12.72
C LEU A 929 14.97 -50.28 -11.71
N TRP A 930 14.68 -50.94 -10.58
CA TRP A 930 15.69 -51.33 -9.59
C TRP A 930 16.30 -52.71 -9.85
N ILE A 931 15.60 -53.59 -10.56
CA ILE A 931 16.02 -54.99 -10.79
C ILE A 931 16.80 -55.14 -12.09
N THR A 932 16.23 -54.68 -13.20
CA THR A 932 16.76 -54.84 -14.56
C THR A 932 17.27 -53.54 -15.17
N GLY A 933 16.87 -52.38 -14.63
CA GLY A 933 17.27 -51.06 -15.11
C GLY A 933 16.33 -50.48 -16.17
N LEU A 934 16.87 -49.65 -17.07
CA LEU A 934 16.12 -48.97 -18.12
C LEU A 934 15.54 -49.96 -19.15
N ASP A 935 14.32 -49.71 -19.63
CA ASP A 935 13.71 -50.46 -20.74
C ASP A 935 14.25 -50.01 -22.10
N VAL A 936 15.51 -50.37 -22.37
CA VAL A 936 16.21 -50.02 -23.61
C VAL A 936 15.55 -50.70 -24.82
N ASP A 937 15.15 -51.95 -24.68
CA ASP A 937 14.59 -52.74 -25.78
C ASP A 937 13.24 -52.17 -26.23
N GLY A 938 12.38 -51.78 -25.28
CA GLY A 938 11.12 -51.09 -25.58
C GLY A 938 11.34 -49.74 -26.27
N ALA A 939 12.33 -48.95 -25.81
CA ALA A 939 12.67 -47.67 -26.42
C ALA A 939 13.23 -47.82 -27.86
N VAL A 940 14.07 -48.83 -28.12
CA VAL A 940 14.61 -49.14 -29.46
C VAL A 940 13.50 -49.61 -30.39
N ALA A 941 12.62 -50.50 -29.93
CA ALA A 941 11.49 -50.98 -30.73
C ALA A 941 10.56 -49.82 -31.16
N TRP A 942 10.28 -48.88 -30.26
CA TRP A 942 9.53 -47.67 -30.60
C TRP A 942 10.28 -46.76 -31.58
N TRP A 943 11.60 -46.61 -31.38
CA TRP A 943 12.43 -45.78 -32.25
C TRP A 943 12.39 -46.26 -33.70
N ASP A 944 12.50 -47.58 -33.91
CA ASP A 944 12.44 -48.18 -35.24
C ASP A 944 11.05 -48.11 -35.87
N ALA A 945 9.99 -48.18 -35.07
CA ALA A 945 8.61 -48.12 -35.56
C ALA A 945 8.14 -46.69 -35.90
N VAL A 946 8.54 -45.70 -35.10
CA VAL A 946 7.98 -44.33 -35.16
C VAL A 946 9.04 -43.24 -34.91
N GLY A 947 10.00 -43.49 -34.02
CA GLY A 947 10.92 -42.44 -33.56
C GLY A 947 11.85 -41.88 -34.63
N ARG A 948 12.25 -42.67 -35.62
CA ARG A 948 13.09 -42.21 -36.75
C ARG A 948 12.46 -41.06 -37.53
N ASP A 949 11.15 -41.12 -37.74
CA ASP A 949 10.38 -40.10 -38.48
C ASP A 949 10.15 -38.83 -37.65
N LEU A 950 10.31 -38.92 -36.32
CA LEU A 950 10.21 -37.80 -35.38
C LEU A 950 11.56 -37.14 -35.08
N GLY A 951 12.67 -37.85 -35.32
CA GLY A 951 14.01 -37.48 -34.90
C GLY A 951 14.87 -36.75 -35.94
N LEU A 952 14.30 -36.40 -37.09
CA LEU A 952 15.03 -35.82 -38.23
C LEU A 952 14.23 -34.74 -38.96
#